data_AF-A0A3L8P3P3-F1
#
_entry.id   AF-A0A3L8P3P3-F1
#
_cell.length_a   1.000
_cell.length_b   1.000
_cell.length_c   1.000
_cell.angle_alpha   90.00
_cell.angle_beta   90.00
_cell.angle_gamma   90.00
#
_symmetry.space_group_name_H-M   'P 1'
#
loop_
_entity.id
_entity.type
_entity.pdbx_description
1 polymer ?
#
loop_
_entity_poly.entity_id
_entity_poly.type
_entity_poly.pdbx_seq_one_letter_code
_entity_poly.pdbx_strand_id
1 'polypeptide(L)'
;MREVQVERHREGVPLRQRQLELHDHQRLRDQGGQRRRLREPLAQLAHRTAAVHRVDDAGRPVRHPVRAAHQRHLRRGNAPVMGRSEVQRSLVRRRDEHGFVAIFATICLSAFLFGCAAIGIDIARWYLEGAREQNAADAASLGAVVWLPDNIDKAKSTAADLAQDNGYVDGTNNTTVSAALGAKPTQLQVTVCRTVTNSFGVVLGFGSTKVCRTSTADYTGPQPMGSPCNTLGNEPAGTTAKGPTDSQLVKPSGATCSSTPQFWMHISGPMVPKAQGDQYDTRTCSSGNSGCSGTTNSDFRPEGYFLLVRVAATAVNTPIRLQLYDPEFAATNNRCESGPTGTFPTTDNWNKWTSSDGLTRYKVTSGSDTPNAFCTGDVAATTTPTVTSFALRSPTDTQDPTKATPVAGCTKQWPGYSANDVTINNLFSSTNPGAFDTPLSESFHQWVTLCDFTPSVAGDYYVQVRSNVAIGGSVNNAGQTDGSYQPPDAASSKVYTQTGDDTSVTGGGSNRYAVRAFYASGTTPAGAVSVAAFGRMPIYMNSNASTATFNLIRVLPAAAGKSMNFTFFDMGDAASSGTVTVLPPNDSNMGGTATNCTATGFINQTLSTCALSGVSSGNGADGKSETISVPIPSTYTCSYASAGGCWFQVKINFPSGTVTDTTTWTANISGQPVRLIQ
;
A
#
# COMPACT_ATOMS: atom_id res chain seq x y z
N MET A 1 -27.14 -35.42 -12.16
CA MET A 1 -26.58 -34.22 -11.51
C MET A 1 -27.72 -33.24 -11.31
N ARG A 2 -28.19 -33.04 -10.07
CA ARG A 2 -29.13 -31.96 -9.71
C ARG A 2 -28.34 -31.00 -8.83
N GLU A 3 -28.21 -29.76 -9.28
CA GLU A 3 -27.67 -28.65 -8.53
C GLU A 3 -28.68 -28.28 -7.44
N VAL A 4 -28.25 -28.28 -6.18
CA VAL A 4 -29.08 -27.83 -5.05
C VAL A 4 -28.55 -26.45 -4.66
N GLN A 5 -29.21 -25.40 -5.16
CA GLN A 5 -29.01 -24.04 -4.66
C GLN A 5 -29.73 -23.90 -3.31
N VAL A 6 -28.98 -23.58 -2.26
CA VAL A 6 -29.53 -23.21 -0.95
C VAL A 6 -29.27 -21.72 -0.77
N GLU A 7 -30.27 -20.92 -1.12
CA GLU A 7 -30.25 -19.46 -0.96
C GLU A 7 -30.42 -19.10 0.52
N ARG A 8 -29.49 -18.35 1.11
CA ARG A 8 -29.65 -17.77 2.45
C ARG A 8 -30.11 -16.32 2.32
N HIS A 9 -31.37 -16.06 2.65
CA HIS A 9 -31.75 -14.74 3.16
C HIS A 9 -31.34 -14.64 4.64
N ARG A 10 -30.45 -13.70 4.95
CA ARG A 10 -30.26 -13.21 6.33
C ARG A 10 -30.21 -11.69 6.32
N GLU A 11 -31.13 -11.11 7.09
CA GLU A 11 -31.16 -9.70 7.47
C GLU A 11 -29.84 -9.28 8.11
N GLY A 12 -29.37 -8.09 7.74
CA GLY A 12 -28.12 -7.52 8.20
C GLY A 12 -28.18 -7.16 9.68
N VAL A 13 -27.25 -7.71 10.46
CA VAL A 13 -26.92 -7.22 11.81
C VAL A 13 -25.51 -6.62 11.74
N PRO A 14 -25.31 -5.36 12.16
CA PRO A 14 -23.99 -4.74 12.16
C PRO A 14 -23.16 -5.29 13.32
N LEU A 15 -21.99 -5.85 13.03
CA LEU A 15 -21.03 -6.26 14.06
C LEU A 15 -19.87 -5.26 14.15
N ARG A 16 -19.71 -4.71 15.35
CA ARG A 16 -18.58 -3.88 15.78
C ARG A 16 -17.28 -4.69 15.69
N GLN A 17 -16.27 -4.07 15.09
CA GLN A 17 -14.89 -4.54 14.98
C GLN A 17 -14.27 -4.76 16.37
N ARG A 18 -13.77 -5.97 16.63
CA ARG A 18 -12.71 -6.20 17.64
C ARG A 18 -11.42 -6.52 16.88
N GLN A 19 -10.43 -5.65 17.07
CA GLN A 19 -9.03 -5.88 16.71
C GLN A 19 -8.54 -7.20 17.33
N LEU A 20 -7.93 -8.05 16.53
CA LEU A 20 -7.14 -9.20 16.98
C LEU A 20 -5.73 -9.02 16.41
N GLU A 21 -4.79 -8.79 17.30
CA GLU A 21 -3.36 -8.61 17.04
C GLU A 21 -2.73 -9.95 16.63
N LEU A 22 -2.00 -9.92 15.51
CA LEU A 22 -1.16 -11.02 15.01
C LEU A 22 0.23 -10.90 15.65
N HIS A 23 0.40 -11.49 16.82
CA HIS A 23 1.70 -11.79 17.43
C HIS A 23 1.59 -13.19 18.04
N ASP A 24 1.98 -14.25 17.31
CA ASP A 24 2.62 -15.45 17.92
C ASP A 24 3.00 -16.62 16.99
N HIS A 25 2.82 -16.55 15.66
CA HIS A 25 3.10 -17.73 14.81
C HIS A 25 4.53 -17.88 14.25
N GLN A 26 5.54 -17.22 14.83
CA GLN A 26 6.93 -17.30 14.33
C GLN A 26 7.90 -18.23 15.09
N ARG A 27 7.45 -19.08 16.02
CA ARG A 27 8.35 -20.02 16.72
C ARG A 27 8.03 -21.51 16.53
N LEU A 28 7.84 -21.99 15.29
CA LEU A 28 7.81 -23.45 15.04
C LEU A 28 8.35 -23.86 13.65
N ARG A 29 9.40 -23.20 13.16
CA ARG A 29 10.19 -23.72 12.03
C ARG A 29 11.68 -23.57 12.30
N ASP A 30 12.21 -24.43 13.15
CA ASP A 30 13.55 -24.97 12.95
C ASP A 30 13.76 -26.24 13.76
N GLN A 31 14.55 -27.15 13.19
CA GLN A 31 15.00 -28.44 13.74
C GLN A 31 14.16 -29.69 13.41
N GLY A 32 14.30 -30.13 12.15
CA GLY A 32 14.16 -31.54 11.79
C GLY A 32 15.54 -32.20 11.67
N GLY A 33 15.82 -33.18 12.55
CA GLY A 33 16.81 -34.22 12.29
C GLY A 33 17.93 -34.38 13.32
N GLN A 34 17.78 -35.34 14.24
CA GLN A 34 18.67 -36.51 14.33
C GLN A 34 18.20 -37.49 15.42
N ARG A 35 18.17 -38.78 15.05
CA ARG A 35 17.89 -39.91 15.94
C ARG A 35 19.06 -40.14 16.90
N ARG A 36 18.82 -40.15 18.21
CA ARG A 36 19.57 -41.00 19.13
C ARG A 36 18.74 -41.32 20.38
N ARG A 37 18.51 -42.61 20.62
CA ARG A 37 18.06 -43.15 21.91
C ARG A 37 19.07 -42.76 22.97
N LEU A 38 18.63 -42.36 24.16
CA LEU A 38 19.23 -42.76 25.44
C LEU A 38 18.31 -42.38 26.61
N ARG A 39 18.49 -43.15 27.68
CA ARG A 39 17.65 -43.36 28.87
C ARG A 39 17.48 -42.12 29.76
N GLU A 40 16.33 -42.06 30.43
CA GLU A 40 16.09 -41.41 31.75
C GLU A 40 17.13 -41.87 32.80
N PRO A 41 17.47 -41.07 33.86
CA PRO A 41 16.52 -40.86 34.96
C PRO A 41 16.59 -39.54 35.78
N LEU A 42 15.43 -39.23 36.39
CA LEU A 42 15.16 -38.70 37.76
C LEU A 42 16.12 -37.69 38.45
N ALA A 43 15.56 -36.54 38.83
CA ALA A 43 15.73 -35.88 40.15
C ALA A 43 14.62 -34.79 40.34
N GLN A 44 13.64 -35.04 41.22
CA GLN A 44 13.44 -34.41 42.54
C GLN A 44 13.09 -32.90 42.52
N LEU A 45 11.82 -32.51 42.73
CA LEU A 45 11.16 -32.22 44.03
C LEU A 45 11.74 -31.02 44.80
N ALA A 46 10.99 -29.92 44.87
CA ALA A 46 10.71 -29.22 46.13
C ALA A 46 9.53 -28.22 45.98
N HIS A 47 8.54 -28.42 46.83
CA HIS A 47 7.34 -27.62 47.06
C HIS A 47 7.60 -26.31 47.81
N ARG A 48 6.66 -25.35 47.67
CA ARG A 48 5.95 -24.65 48.78
C ARG A 48 4.86 -23.74 48.18
N THR A 49 3.58 -24.14 48.17
CA THR A 49 2.52 -23.96 49.20
C THR A 49 2.23 -22.53 49.64
N ALA A 50 1.03 -22.04 49.31
CA ALA A 50 0.21 -21.25 50.23
C ALA A 50 -1.25 -21.68 50.05
N ALA A 51 -1.82 -22.21 51.13
CA ALA A 51 -3.13 -22.79 51.23
C ALA A 51 -4.17 -21.75 51.69
N VAL A 52 -5.40 -21.92 51.21
CA VAL A 52 -6.61 -21.20 51.60
C VAL A 52 -7.30 -21.96 52.75
N HIS A 53 -7.65 -21.25 53.84
CA HIS A 53 -8.52 -21.70 54.94
C HIS A 53 -9.83 -20.88 54.83
N ARG A 54 -10.99 -21.45 54.44
CA ARG A 54 -12.05 -22.14 55.22
C ARG A 54 -12.81 -21.19 56.17
N VAL A 55 -13.97 -20.63 55.78
CA VAL A 55 -15.38 -21.13 55.84
C VAL A 55 -15.96 -21.16 57.25
N ASP A 56 -17.14 -20.54 57.42
CA ASP A 56 -18.32 -21.03 58.16
C ASP A 56 -19.54 -20.17 57.76
N ASP A 57 -20.81 -20.56 57.85
CA ASP A 57 -21.56 -21.79 57.54
C ASP A 57 -23.05 -21.42 57.76
N ALA A 58 -24.00 -21.94 56.95
CA ALA A 58 -25.40 -22.24 57.34
C ALA A 58 -26.28 -22.57 56.12
N GLY A 59 -26.60 -23.85 55.93
CA GLY A 59 -27.63 -24.30 54.98
C GLY A 59 -27.44 -25.71 54.42
N ARG A 60 -27.34 -26.72 55.30
CA ARG A 60 -27.28 -28.17 55.00
C ARG A 60 -28.67 -28.83 55.15
N PRO A 61 -28.90 -30.12 54.79
CA PRO A 61 -27.96 -31.12 54.26
C PRO A 61 -28.47 -32.01 53.10
N VAL A 62 -27.47 -32.69 52.51
CA VAL A 62 -27.52 -33.85 51.61
C VAL A 62 -27.91 -35.13 52.41
N ARG A 63 -28.30 -36.33 51.89
CA ARG A 63 -27.65 -37.18 50.87
C ARG A 63 -28.33 -38.57 50.77
N HIS A 64 -28.11 -39.20 49.61
CA HIS A 64 -28.12 -40.65 49.27
C HIS A 64 -29.44 -41.44 49.30
N PRO A 65 -29.58 -42.43 48.39
CA PRO A 65 -29.53 -43.82 48.86
C PRO A 65 -28.90 -44.84 47.90
N VAL A 66 -28.10 -45.73 48.48
CA VAL A 66 -27.75 -47.13 48.09
C VAL A 66 -27.48 -47.78 49.48
N ARG A 67 -28.02 -48.92 49.95
CA ARG A 67 -28.24 -50.26 49.39
C ARG A 67 -28.97 -51.13 50.43
N ALA A 68 -29.41 -52.30 49.97
CA ALA A 68 -29.45 -53.60 50.67
C ALA A 68 -30.70 -54.01 51.47
N ALA A 69 -31.27 -55.12 51.03
CA ALA A 69 -32.08 -56.04 51.81
C ALA A 69 -31.20 -56.87 52.76
N HIS A 70 -31.63 -57.15 54.00
CA HIS A 70 -32.17 -58.46 54.41
C HIS A 70 -32.53 -58.49 55.93
N GLN A 71 -33.73 -59.01 56.26
CA GLN A 71 -34.08 -59.87 57.43
C GLN A 71 -34.10 -59.21 58.84
N ARG A 72 -35.09 -59.37 59.74
CA ARG A 72 -35.74 -60.60 60.28
C ARG A 72 -37.03 -60.33 61.10
N HIS A 73 -37.90 -61.35 61.15
CA HIS A 73 -38.85 -61.82 62.19
C HIS A 73 -39.67 -60.85 63.07
N LEU A 74 -41.00 -61.07 63.14
CA LEU A 74 -41.67 -61.82 64.23
C LEU A 74 -43.19 -62.05 63.99
N ARG A 75 -43.69 -63.10 64.66
CA ARG A 75 -45.04 -63.70 64.75
C ARG A 75 -46.12 -62.68 65.22
N ARG A 76 -47.45 -62.86 65.23
CA ARG A 76 -48.44 -63.98 65.29
C ARG A 76 -49.80 -63.27 65.03
N GLY A 77 -50.74 -63.78 64.23
CA GLY A 77 -51.87 -64.58 64.71
C GLY A 77 -53.18 -63.79 64.83
N ASN A 78 -54.13 -64.02 63.91
CA ASN A 78 -55.52 -64.43 64.19
C ASN A 78 -56.36 -64.48 62.89
N ALA A 79 -57.07 -65.60 62.72
CA ALA A 79 -58.09 -65.91 61.70
C ALA A 79 -59.48 -65.40 62.18
N PRO A 80 -60.65 -65.69 61.54
CA PRO A 80 -60.96 -66.43 60.29
C PRO A 80 -61.92 -65.61 59.35
N VAL A 81 -62.40 -66.07 58.18
CA VAL A 81 -63.63 -66.88 57.98
C VAL A 81 -63.81 -67.16 56.47
N MET A 82 -64.41 -68.33 56.22
CA MET A 82 -64.86 -68.97 54.97
C MET A 82 -65.59 -68.09 53.93
N GLY A 83 -65.45 -68.50 52.66
CA GLY A 83 -66.39 -68.18 51.59
C GLY A 83 -66.04 -68.89 50.27
N ARG A 84 -66.59 -70.09 50.07
CA ARG A 84 -66.61 -70.82 48.80
C ARG A 84 -67.35 -70.00 47.72
N SER A 85 -66.86 -69.98 46.48
CA SER A 85 -67.54 -70.67 45.37
C SER A 85 -66.68 -70.64 44.10
N GLU A 86 -66.71 -71.78 43.42
CA GLU A 86 -66.11 -72.00 42.11
C GLU A 86 -66.81 -71.15 41.04
N VAL A 87 -66.04 -70.54 40.15
CA VAL A 87 -66.46 -70.41 38.74
C VAL A 87 -65.21 -70.58 37.88
N GLN A 88 -65.05 -71.77 37.30
CA GLN A 88 -64.23 -71.98 36.11
C GLN A 88 -64.78 -71.09 34.98
N ARG A 89 -64.04 -70.05 34.61
CA ARG A 89 -64.19 -69.38 33.31
C ARG A 89 -62.90 -69.53 32.53
N SER A 90 -62.90 -70.54 31.67
CA SER A 90 -62.41 -70.50 30.29
C SER A 90 -61.43 -69.35 29.99
N LEU A 91 -60.14 -69.63 30.08
CA LEU A 91 -59.08 -68.80 29.52
C LEU A 91 -59.18 -68.89 27.98
N VAL A 92 -60.01 -68.04 27.39
CA VAL A 92 -59.86 -67.70 25.98
C VAL A 92 -58.62 -66.82 25.88
N ARG A 93 -57.48 -67.44 25.51
CA ARG A 93 -56.32 -66.72 24.97
C ARG A 93 -56.77 -65.99 23.71
N ARG A 94 -57.15 -64.72 23.84
CA ARG A 94 -57.08 -63.80 22.70
C ARG A 94 -55.60 -63.57 22.41
N ARG A 95 -55.14 -64.10 21.28
CA ARG A 95 -53.87 -63.70 20.66
C ARG A 95 -54.07 -62.26 20.19
N ASP A 96 -53.73 -61.31 21.05
CA ASP A 96 -53.71 -59.91 20.66
C ASP A 96 -52.38 -59.59 19.96
N GLU A 97 -52.45 -59.09 18.73
CA GLU A 97 -51.30 -58.70 17.90
C GLU A 97 -50.58 -57.43 18.40
N HIS A 98 -50.93 -56.90 19.58
CA HIS A 98 -50.36 -55.68 20.15
C HIS A 98 -48.84 -55.74 20.35
N GLY A 99 -48.27 -56.92 20.61
CA GLY A 99 -46.82 -57.10 20.70
C GLY A 99 -46.12 -56.97 19.34
N PHE A 100 -46.75 -57.47 18.28
CA PHE A 100 -46.23 -57.36 16.91
C PHE A 100 -46.29 -55.91 16.42
N VAL A 101 -47.41 -55.22 16.65
CA VAL A 101 -47.57 -53.80 16.29
C VAL A 101 -46.55 -52.93 17.03
N ALA A 102 -46.28 -53.18 18.31
CA ALA A 102 -45.28 -52.45 19.07
C ALA A 102 -43.86 -52.66 18.54
N ILE A 103 -43.47 -53.90 18.21
CA ILE A 103 -42.17 -54.24 17.64
C ILE A 103 -42.01 -53.63 16.23
N PHE A 104 -43.03 -53.77 15.40
CA PHE A 104 -43.02 -53.21 14.04
C PHE A 104 -42.95 -51.68 14.08
N ALA A 105 -43.73 -51.04 14.95
CA ALA A 105 -43.67 -49.59 15.16
C ALA A 105 -42.30 -49.13 15.69
N THR A 106 -41.68 -49.87 16.62
CA THR A 106 -40.32 -49.51 17.10
C THR A 106 -39.27 -49.67 16.01
N ILE A 107 -39.31 -50.73 15.21
CA ILE A 107 -38.37 -50.93 14.09
C ILE A 107 -38.53 -49.81 13.05
N CYS A 108 -39.77 -49.52 12.65
CA CYS A 108 -40.06 -48.47 11.66
C CYS A 108 -39.67 -47.07 12.18
N LEU A 109 -40.03 -46.74 13.43
CA LEU A 109 -39.68 -45.46 14.04
C LEU A 109 -38.16 -45.33 14.23
N SER A 110 -37.48 -46.38 14.69
CA SER A 110 -36.03 -46.37 14.86
C SER A 110 -35.33 -46.20 13.52
N ALA A 111 -35.71 -46.97 12.50
CA ALA A 111 -35.17 -46.86 11.15
C ALA A 111 -35.37 -45.45 10.57
N PHE A 112 -36.55 -44.86 10.80
CA PHE A 112 -36.83 -43.48 10.39
C PHE A 112 -35.93 -42.46 11.11
N LEU A 113 -35.83 -42.53 12.45
CA LEU A 113 -35.02 -41.61 13.23
C LEU A 113 -33.51 -41.72 12.90
N PHE A 114 -33.01 -42.94 12.69
CA PHE A 114 -31.64 -43.16 12.23
C PHE A 114 -31.42 -42.61 10.83
N GLY A 115 -32.39 -42.77 9.91
CA GLY A 115 -32.34 -42.16 8.59
C GLY A 115 -32.27 -40.63 8.63
N CYS A 116 -33.08 -39.99 9.50
CA CYS A 116 -33.03 -38.55 9.69
C CYS A 116 -31.69 -38.07 10.28
N ALA A 117 -31.14 -38.78 11.28
CA ALA A 117 -29.84 -38.46 11.87
C ALA A 117 -28.70 -38.60 10.86
N ALA A 118 -28.75 -39.65 10.03
CA ALA A 118 -27.79 -39.94 8.98
C ALA A 118 -27.74 -38.81 7.92
N ILE A 119 -28.90 -38.34 7.46
CA ILE A 119 -29.00 -37.17 6.58
C ILE A 119 -28.47 -35.91 7.28
N GLY A 120 -28.78 -35.72 8.56
CA GLY A 120 -28.29 -34.60 9.36
C GLY A 120 -26.75 -34.54 9.43
N ILE A 121 -26.08 -35.69 9.53
CA ILE A 121 -24.61 -35.78 9.53
C ILE A 121 -24.04 -35.35 8.17
N ASP A 122 -24.62 -35.82 7.06
CA ASP A 122 -24.16 -35.43 5.71
C ASP A 122 -24.36 -33.93 5.46
N ILE A 123 -25.51 -33.36 5.87
CA ILE A 123 -25.76 -31.91 5.78
C ILE A 123 -24.77 -31.13 6.65
N ALA A 124 -24.51 -31.57 7.88
CA ALA A 124 -23.53 -30.93 8.76
C ALA A 124 -22.13 -30.94 8.14
N ARG A 125 -21.76 -32.04 7.48
CA ARG A 125 -20.49 -32.16 6.73
C ARG A 125 -20.43 -31.18 5.57
N TRP A 126 -21.52 -31.01 4.80
CA TRP A 126 -21.58 -30.01 3.72
C TRP A 126 -21.43 -28.59 4.25
N TYR A 127 -22.05 -28.27 5.40
CA TYR A 127 -21.89 -26.96 6.03
C TYR A 127 -20.45 -26.71 6.51
N LEU A 128 -19.81 -27.72 7.09
CA LEU A 128 -18.42 -27.62 7.54
C LEU A 128 -17.47 -27.43 6.36
N GLU A 129 -17.59 -28.26 5.32
CA GLU A 129 -16.76 -28.12 4.11
C GLU A 129 -17.04 -26.80 3.40
N GLY A 130 -18.31 -26.40 3.28
CA GLY A 130 -18.66 -25.10 2.72
C GLY A 130 -18.16 -23.90 3.53
N ALA A 131 -17.97 -24.01 4.85
CA ALA A 131 -17.34 -22.94 5.63
C ALA A 131 -15.83 -22.85 5.37
N ARG A 132 -15.17 -24.00 5.22
CA ARG A 132 -13.74 -24.08 4.86
C ARG A 132 -13.47 -23.59 3.44
N GLU A 133 -14.31 -23.98 2.48
CA GLU A 133 -14.26 -23.49 1.10
C GLU A 133 -14.43 -21.98 1.04
N GLN A 134 -15.36 -21.41 1.83
CA GLN A 134 -15.56 -19.96 1.88
C GLN A 134 -14.32 -19.25 2.43
N ASN A 135 -13.72 -19.76 3.52
CA ASN A 135 -12.50 -19.16 4.07
C ASN A 135 -11.33 -19.22 3.06
N ALA A 136 -11.20 -20.33 2.31
CA ALA A 136 -10.21 -20.46 1.26
C ALA A 136 -10.47 -19.47 0.10
N ALA A 137 -11.72 -19.37 -0.36
CA ALA A 137 -12.12 -18.41 -1.40
C ALA A 137 -11.89 -16.96 -0.96
N ASP A 138 -12.19 -16.62 0.30
CA ASP A 138 -11.98 -15.28 0.87
C ASP A 138 -10.50 -14.93 1.01
N ALA A 139 -9.67 -15.87 1.48
CA ALA A 139 -8.23 -15.66 1.57
C ALA A 139 -7.62 -15.49 0.17
N ALA A 140 -8.00 -16.35 -0.78
CA ALA A 140 -7.53 -16.31 -2.15
C ALA A 140 -7.95 -15.03 -2.88
N SER A 141 -9.22 -14.62 -2.78
CA SER A 141 -9.71 -13.40 -3.44
C SER A 141 -9.03 -12.15 -2.86
N LEU A 142 -8.93 -12.03 -1.53
CA LEU A 142 -8.36 -10.87 -0.85
C LEU A 142 -6.85 -10.72 -1.06
N GLY A 143 -6.10 -11.83 -1.01
CA GLY A 143 -4.64 -11.78 -1.18
C GLY A 143 -4.22 -11.62 -2.64
N ALA A 144 -5.03 -12.06 -3.60
CA ALA A 144 -4.69 -11.99 -5.01
C ALA A 144 -5.21 -10.73 -5.74
N VAL A 145 -6.27 -10.10 -5.25
CA VAL A 145 -6.88 -8.93 -5.92
C VAL A 145 -5.92 -7.73 -6.05
N VAL A 146 -4.89 -7.66 -5.22
CA VAL A 146 -3.89 -6.59 -5.18
C VAL A 146 -3.10 -6.40 -6.49
N TRP A 147 -3.05 -7.45 -7.33
CA TRP A 147 -2.34 -7.45 -8.61
C TRP A 147 -3.17 -6.90 -9.77
N LEU A 148 -4.47 -6.64 -9.55
CA LEU A 148 -5.37 -6.13 -10.57
C LEU A 148 -5.32 -4.60 -10.67
N PRO A 149 -5.58 -4.04 -11.86
CA PRO A 149 -5.84 -4.69 -13.14
C PRO A 149 -4.55 -5.02 -13.92
N ASP A 150 -3.40 -4.60 -13.38
CA ASP A 150 -2.14 -4.53 -14.12
C ASP A 150 -1.59 -5.94 -14.46
N ASN A 151 -1.85 -6.97 -13.65
CA ASN A 151 -1.37 -8.33 -13.89
C ASN A 151 -2.36 -9.42 -13.43
N ILE A 152 -3.28 -9.81 -14.31
CA ILE A 152 -4.27 -10.88 -14.05
C ILE A 152 -3.63 -12.26 -13.88
N ASP A 153 -2.55 -12.56 -14.61
CA ASP A 153 -1.91 -13.88 -14.54
C ASP A 153 -1.27 -14.08 -13.16
N LYS A 154 -0.62 -13.03 -12.64
CA LYS A 154 -0.11 -13.03 -11.27
C LYS A 154 -1.25 -13.15 -10.26
N ALA A 155 -2.36 -12.42 -10.42
CA ALA A 155 -3.53 -12.56 -9.57
C ALA A 155 -4.06 -14.02 -9.54
N LYS A 156 -4.22 -14.66 -10.70
CA LYS A 156 -4.66 -16.05 -10.79
C LYS A 156 -3.71 -17.03 -10.09
N SER A 157 -2.40 -16.87 -10.31
CA SER A 157 -1.40 -17.72 -9.65
C SER A 157 -1.41 -17.55 -8.13
N THR A 158 -1.43 -16.31 -7.62
CA THR A 158 -1.50 -16.01 -6.18
C THR A 158 -2.80 -16.54 -5.56
N ALA A 159 -3.92 -16.48 -6.28
CA ALA A 159 -5.19 -17.04 -5.79
C ALA A 159 -5.13 -18.57 -5.66
N ALA A 160 -4.47 -19.26 -6.59
CA ALA A 160 -4.27 -20.70 -6.52
C ALA A 160 -3.34 -21.08 -5.36
N ASP A 161 -2.24 -20.36 -5.16
CA ASP A 161 -1.30 -20.58 -4.05
C ASP A 161 -1.98 -20.40 -2.69
N LEU A 162 -2.76 -19.32 -2.52
CA LEU A 162 -3.51 -19.06 -1.29
C LEU A 162 -4.63 -20.08 -1.04
N ALA A 163 -5.30 -20.56 -2.09
CA ALA A 163 -6.28 -21.64 -1.95
C ALA A 163 -5.61 -22.95 -1.52
N GLN A 164 -4.43 -23.25 -2.08
CA GLN A 164 -3.61 -24.40 -1.72
C GLN A 164 -3.15 -24.34 -0.26
N ASP A 165 -2.71 -23.17 0.22
CA ASP A 165 -2.33 -22.95 1.62
C ASP A 165 -3.51 -23.20 2.58
N ASN A 166 -4.75 -23.00 2.10
CA ASN A 166 -5.98 -23.33 2.82
C ASN A 166 -6.47 -24.78 2.58
N GLY A 167 -5.65 -25.62 1.94
CA GLY A 167 -5.92 -27.05 1.74
C GLY A 167 -6.72 -27.40 0.48
N TYR A 168 -6.90 -26.45 -0.44
CA TYR A 168 -7.64 -26.63 -1.69
C TYR A 168 -6.71 -26.49 -2.90
N VAL A 169 -6.25 -27.63 -3.42
CA VAL A 169 -5.40 -27.71 -4.61
C VAL A 169 -6.26 -28.06 -5.82
N ASP A 170 -6.16 -27.27 -6.90
CA ASP A 170 -6.90 -27.52 -8.14
C ASP A 170 -6.55 -28.90 -8.75
N GLY A 171 -7.56 -29.61 -9.25
CA GLY A 171 -7.41 -30.95 -9.84
C GLY A 171 -7.10 -32.08 -8.85
N THR A 172 -6.94 -31.78 -7.55
CA THR A 172 -6.67 -32.77 -6.50
C THR A 172 -7.92 -33.00 -5.64
N ASN A 173 -8.16 -34.23 -5.15
CA ASN A 173 -9.28 -34.53 -4.24
C ASN A 173 -10.68 -34.08 -4.74
N ASN A 174 -10.90 -34.08 -6.06
CA ASN A 174 -12.10 -33.55 -6.70
C ASN A 174 -12.39 -32.08 -6.31
N THR A 175 -11.33 -31.32 -6.07
CA THR A 175 -11.36 -29.88 -5.85
C THR A 175 -11.12 -29.14 -7.15
N THR A 176 -11.88 -28.06 -7.37
CA THR A 176 -11.62 -27.11 -8.45
C THR A 176 -11.46 -25.71 -7.86
N VAL A 177 -10.39 -25.02 -8.23
CA VAL A 177 -10.15 -23.62 -7.86
C VAL A 177 -10.08 -22.79 -9.14
N SER A 178 -10.98 -21.82 -9.28
CA SER A 178 -11.00 -20.93 -10.44
C SER A 178 -10.99 -19.47 -10.01
N ALA A 179 -10.10 -18.68 -10.61
CA ALA A 179 -10.03 -17.24 -10.43
C ALA A 179 -10.30 -16.51 -11.75
N ALA A 180 -11.20 -15.52 -11.71
CA ALA A 180 -11.59 -14.70 -12.85
C ALA A 180 -11.79 -13.24 -12.44
N LEU A 181 -11.76 -12.33 -13.42
CA LEU A 181 -12.17 -10.94 -13.16
C LEU A 181 -13.64 -10.91 -12.74
N GLY A 182 -13.95 -10.10 -11.74
CA GLY A 182 -15.32 -9.79 -11.35
C GLY A 182 -15.98 -8.82 -12.34
N ALA A 183 -17.05 -8.16 -11.88
CA ALA A 183 -17.75 -7.18 -12.70
C ALA A 183 -16.91 -5.91 -12.98
N LYS A 184 -15.86 -5.68 -12.19
CA LYS A 184 -14.95 -4.55 -12.30
C LYS A 184 -13.51 -5.01 -12.58
N PRO A 185 -12.67 -4.22 -13.27
CA PRO A 185 -11.28 -4.59 -13.56
C PRO A 185 -10.38 -4.78 -12.33
N THR A 186 -10.71 -4.20 -11.18
CA THR A 186 -10.00 -4.39 -9.90
C THR A 186 -10.65 -5.43 -9.01
N GLN A 187 -11.66 -6.14 -9.51
CA GLN A 187 -12.31 -7.21 -8.77
C GLN A 187 -11.79 -8.56 -9.20
N LEU A 188 -11.45 -9.38 -8.21
CA LEU A 188 -11.12 -10.78 -8.42
C LEU A 188 -12.20 -11.64 -7.79
N GLN A 189 -12.84 -12.46 -8.61
CA GLN A 189 -13.76 -13.51 -8.16
C GLN A 189 -13.00 -14.83 -8.10
N VAL A 190 -13.01 -15.46 -6.93
CA VAL A 190 -12.44 -16.80 -6.72
C VAL A 190 -13.55 -17.74 -6.30
N THR A 191 -13.65 -18.87 -7.00
CA THR A 191 -14.58 -19.96 -6.69
C THR A 191 -13.79 -21.20 -6.33
N VAL A 192 -14.09 -21.75 -5.16
CA VAL A 192 -13.54 -23.03 -4.68
C VAL A 192 -14.70 -24.01 -4.61
N CYS A 193 -14.55 -25.17 -5.26
CA CYS A 193 -15.50 -26.27 -5.14
C CYS A 193 -14.81 -27.54 -4.71
N ARG A 194 -15.51 -28.38 -3.94
CA ARG A 194 -15.10 -29.75 -3.66
C ARG A 194 -16.26 -30.71 -3.75
N THR A 195 -16.01 -31.88 -4.33
CA THR A 195 -16.96 -32.99 -4.29
C THR A 195 -16.77 -33.79 -2.99
N VAL A 196 -17.72 -33.68 -2.07
CA VAL A 196 -17.73 -34.37 -0.78
C VAL A 196 -18.47 -35.70 -0.93
N THR A 197 -17.84 -36.80 -0.51
CA THR A 197 -18.49 -38.11 -0.44
C THR A 197 -19.48 -38.13 0.74
N ASN A 198 -20.73 -38.52 0.47
CA ASN A 198 -21.77 -38.63 1.49
C ASN A 198 -21.61 -39.98 2.20
N SER A 199 -21.63 -39.96 3.54
CA SER A 199 -21.46 -41.18 4.33
C SER A 199 -22.74 -42.02 4.34
N PHE A 200 -23.91 -41.37 4.30
CA PHE A 200 -25.20 -42.04 4.37
C PHE A 200 -26.10 -41.78 3.15
N GLY A 201 -25.87 -40.70 2.42
CA GLY A 201 -26.54 -40.41 1.15
C GLY A 201 -26.38 -41.50 0.08
N VAL A 202 -25.37 -42.36 0.19
CA VAL A 202 -25.20 -43.56 -0.67
C VAL A 202 -26.43 -44.46 -0.63
N VAL A 203 -27.06 -44.61 0.55
CA VAL A 203 -28.26 -45.45 0.73
C VAL A 203 -29.48 -44.91 -0.03
N LEU A 204 -29.49 -43.59 -0.31
CA LEU A 204 -30.55 -42.90 -1.04
C LEU A 204 -30.18 -42.62 -2.52
N GLY A 205 -29.06 -43.19 -3.01
CA GLY A 205 -28.61 -42.99 -4.39
C GLY A 205 -27.80 -41.70 -4.63
N PHE A 206 -27.42 -40.96 -3.59
CA PHE A 206 -26.62 -39.73 -3.65
C PHE A 206 -25.27 -39.94 -2.97
N GLY A 207 -24.34 -40.66 -3.64
CA GLY A 207 -23.03 -41.00 -3.05
C GLY A 207 -22.06 -39.82 -2.86
N SER A 208 -22.31 -38.68 -3.51
CA SER A 208 -21.48 -37.49 -3.39
C SER A 208 -22.24 -36.21 -3.70
N THR A 209 -21.80 -35.10 -3.12
CA THR A 209 -22.35 -33.76 -3.34
C THR A 209 -21.21 -32.80 -3.66
N LYS A 210 -21.35 -31.99 -4.72
CA LYS A 210 -20.43 -30.89 -5.01
C LYS A 210 -20.85 -29.67 -4.20
N VAL A 211 -19.96 -29.19 -3.34
CA VAL A 211 -20.12 -27.91 -2.63
C VAL A 211 -19.21 -26.89 -3.31
N CYS A 212 -19.70 -25.67 -3.45
CA CYS A 212 -18.96 -24.56 -4.05
C CYS A 212 -19.16 -23.30 -3.21
N ARG A 213 -18.12 -22.48 -3.10
CA ARG A 213 -18.17 -21.15 -2.52
C ARG A 213 -17.43 -20.16 -3.38
N THR A 214 -17.98 -18.95 -3.46
CA THR A 214 -17.41 -17.87 -4.24
C THR A 214 -17.16 -16.67 -3.35
N SER A 215 -16.02 -16.01 -3.58
CA SER A 215 -15.66 -14.76 -2.94
C SER A 215 -15.22 -13.77 -3.99
N THR A 216 -15.72 -12.54 -3.90
CA THR A 216 -15.24 -11.43 -4.74
C THR A 216 -14.61 -10.36 -3.86
N ALA A 217 -13.35 -10.06 -4.12
CA ALA A 217 -12.64 -8.95 -3.50
C ALA A 217 -12.50 -7.80 -4.51
N ASP A 218 -12.51 -6.56 -4.02
CA ASP A 218 -12.21 -5.34 -4.78
C ASP A 218 -10.99 -4.68 -4.13
N TYR A 219 -10.01 -4.28 -4.94
CA TYR A 219 -8.83 -3.58 -4.47
C TYR A 219 -8.78 -2.14 -4.97
N THR A 220 -8.58 -1.21 -4.04
CA THR A 220 -8.21 0.18 -4.34
C THR A 220 -6.94 0.52 -3.57
N GLY A 221 -5.79 0.21 -4.16
CA GLY A 221 -4.49 0.57 -3.61
C GLY A 221 -4.20 2.07 -3.72
N PRO A 222 -3.12 2.54 -3.08
CA PRO A 222 -2.61 3.89 -3.29
C PRO A 222 -2.29 4.07 -4.78
N GLN A 223 -2.88 5.08 -5.40
CA GLN A 223 -2.75 5.26 -6.84
C GLN A 223 -1.47 6.04 -7.17
N PRO A 224 -0.79 5.69 -8.28
CA PRO A 224 0.39 6.43 -8.73
C PRO A 224 0.01 7.88 -9.09
N MET A 225 0.91 8.81 -8.78
CA MET A 225 0.71 10.25 -8.98
C MET A 225 1.83 10.89 -9.82
N GLY A 226 1.54 12.00 -10.51
CA GLY A 226 2.57 12.82 -11.17
C GLY A 226 2.90 12.44 -12.61
N SER A 227 3.12 11.16 -12.91
CA SER A 227 3.55 10.74 -14.24
C SER A 227 3.17 9.29 -14.61
N PRO A 228 2.58 9.05 -15.80
CA PRO A 228 2.47 7.74 -16.42
C PRO A 228 3.76 7.24 -17.08
N CYS A 229 4.77 8.09 -17.20
CA CYS A 229 5.97 7.82 -17.99
C CYS A 229 7.15 7.46 -17.10
N ASN A 230 8.29 7.15 -17.73
CA ASN A 230 9.50 6.72 -17.05
C ASN A 230 10.35 7.87 -16.47
N THR A 231 9.80 9.08 -16.43
CA THR A 231 10.39 10.28 -15.84
C THR A 231 9.36 10.98 -14.94
N LEU A 232 9.85 11.63 -13.88
CA LEU A 232 9.07 12.42 -12.94
C LEU A 232 9.85 13.71 -12.60
N GLY A 233 9.23 14.86 -12.92
CA GLY A 233 9.89 16.17 -12.91
C GLY A 233 10.51 16.55 -14.26
N ASN A 234 11.09 17.74 -14.33
CA ASN A 234 11.82 18.22 -15.51
C ASN A 234 13.03 17.33 -15.82
N GLU A 235 13.25 17.07 -17.10
CA GLU A 235 14.30 16.19 -17.62
C GLU A 235 15.29 16.98 -18.48
N PRO A 236 16.22 17.72 -17.88
CA PRO A 236 17.28 18.42 -18.61
C PRO A 236 18.25 17.44 -19.28
N ALA A 237 18.99 17.93 -20.26
CA ALA A 237 20.03 17.16 -20.95
C ALA A 237 21.16 16.76 -19.99
N GLY A 238 21.60 15.49 -20.06
CA GLY A 238 22.84 15.06 -19.42
C GLY A 238 24.08 15.51 -20.17
N THR A 239 25.23 15.05 -19.72
CA THR A 239 26.52 15.18 -20.43
C THR A 239 27.08 13.81 -20.75
N THR A 240 28.08 13.70 -21.63
CA THR A 240 28.70 12.40 -21.94
C THR A 240 29.20 11.65 -20.68
N ALA A 241 29.53 12.37 -19.61
CA ALA A 241 29.96 11.79 -18.33
C ALA A 241 28.83 11.57 -17.32
N LYS A 242 27.70 12.30 -17.43
CA LYS A 242 26.62 12.34 -16.43
C LYS A 242 25.25 12.26 -17.12
N GLY A 243 24.78 11.01 -17.28
CA GLY A 243 23.51 10.66 -17.90
C GLY A 243 23.48 10.87 -19.43
N PRO A 244 22.54 10.29 -20.17
CA PRO A 244 22.45 10.56 -21.61
C PRO A 244 22.17 12.04 -21.92
N THR A 245 22.77 12.56 -23.00
CA THR A 245 22.51 13.91 -23.52
C THR A 245 21.07 14.05 -24.03
N ASP A 246 20.55 12.98 -24.62
CA ASP A 246 19.17 12.92 -25.10
C ASP A 246 18.21 12.51 -23.99
N SER A 247 16.99 13.05 -24.05
CA SER A 247 15.90 12.65 -23.18
C SER A 247 15.67 11.13 -23.26
N GLN A 248 15.48 10.53 -22.10
CA GLN A 248 15.14 9.11 -21.95
C GLN A 248 13.63 8.92 -21.80
N LEU A 249 12.83 9.96 -22.00
CA LEU A 249 11.38 9.89 -21.91
C LEU A 249 10.82 8.92 -22.95
N VAL A 250 10.12 7.90 -22.45
CA VAL A 250 9.34 6.96 -23.25
C VAL A 250 7.88 7.07 -22.84
N LYS A 251 7.04 7.38 -23.83
CA LYS A 251 5.61 7.63 -23.63
C LYS A 251 4.78 6.37 -23.95
N PRO A 252 4.08 5.75 -22.97
CA PRO A 252 3.11 4.70 -23.26
C PRO A 252 1.87 5.26 -23.97
N SER A 253 1.13 4.37 -24.64
CA SER A 253 -0.10 4.76 -25.36
C SER A 253 -1.09 5.46 -24.43
N GLY A 254 -1.75 6.52 -24.90
CA GLY A 254 -2.73 7.30 -24.13
C GLY A 254 -2.15 8.24 -23.06
N ALA A 255 -0.84 8.17 -22.75
CA ALA A 255 -0.23 9.03 -21.76
C ALA A 255 -0.13 10.50 -22.23
N THR A 256 -0.07 11.43 -21.30
CA THR A 256 0.32 12.83 -21.56
C THR A 256 1.56 13.13 -20.74
N CYS A 257 2.73 13.12 -21.38
CA CYS A 257 4.01 13.37 -20.73
C CYS A 257 4.84 14.35 -21.56
N SER A 258 5.70 15.08 -20.88
CA SER A 258 6.67 16.02 -21.44
C SER A 258 7.98 15.84 -20.71
N SER A 259 9.11 16.09 -21.38
CA SER A 259 10.42 16.19 -20.71
C SER A 259 10.50 17.48 -19.87
N THR A 260 9.58 18.42 -20.04
CA THR A 260 9.47 19.64 -19.22
C THR A 260 8.03 19.79 -18.71
N PRO A 261 7.60 18.97 -17.73
CA PRO A 261 6.27 19.08 -17.13
C PRO A 261 6.11 20.33 -16.22
N GLN A 262 7.15 21.18 -16.13
CA GLN A 262 7.17 22.46 -15.41
C GLN A 262 7.08 22.32 -13.90
N PHE A 263 7.65 21.22 -13.37
CA PHE A 263 7.89 21.06 -11.95
C PHE A 263 9.15 20.23 -11.69
N TRP A 264 9.70 20.41 -10.50
CA TRP A 264 10.69 19.53 -9.88
C TRP A 264 10.03 18.79 -8.71
N MET A 265 10.52 17.59 -8.39
CA MET A 265 10.20 16.98 -7.10
C MET A 265 10.84 17.80 -6.00
N HIS A 266 10.24 17.79 -4.82
CA HIS A 266 10.69 18.60 -3.70
C HIS A 266 10.81 17.76 -2.43
N ILE A 267 11.79 18.08 -1.59
CA ILE A 267 11.86 17.58 -0.22
C ILE A 267 12.49 18.64 0.68
N SER A 268 11.81 18.96 1.77
CA SER A 268 12.34 19.89 2.77
C SER A 268 13.19 19.20 3.81
N GLY A 269 14.23 19.89 4.28
CA GLY A 269 14.92 19.53 5.52
C GLY A 269 14.01 19.67 6.74
N PRO A 270 14.27 18.93 7.83
CA PRO A 270 13.40 18.87 8.99
C PRO A 270 13.19 20.23 9.70
N MET A 271 14.11 21.18 9.53
CA MET A 271 14.04 22.51 10.15
C MET A 271 13.46 23.60 9.24
N VAL A 272 13.07 23.25 8.00
CA VAL A 272 12.31 24.16 7.12
C VAL A 272 10.90 24.33 7.70
N PRO A 273 10.36 25.57 7.80
CA PRO A 273 8.98 25.78 8.22
C PRO A 273 7.97 25.09 7.30
N LYS A 274 6.93 24.47 7.86
CA LYS A 274 5.88 23.78 7.09
C LYS A 274 5.22 24.68 6.02
N ALA A 275 5.05 25.98 6.28
CA ALA A 275 4.53 26.95 5.29
C ALA A 275 5.57 27.34 4.22
N GLN A 276 6.38 26.38 3.78
CA GLN A 276 7.29 26.48 2.64
C GLN A 276 7.01 25.32 1.66
N GLY A 277 5.80 24.79 1.71
CA GLY A 277 5.26 23.84 0.74
C GLY A 277 5.24 22.38 1.16
N ASP A 278 6.11 21.95 2.07
CA ASP A 278 6.23 20.55 2.46
C ASP A 278 5.41 20.22 3.71
N GLN A 279 4.30 19.53 3.48
CA GLN A 279 3.35 19.18 4.53
C GLN A 279 3.87 18.08 5.49
N TYR A 280 4.75 17.18 5.03
CA TYR A 280 5.02 15.92 5.74
C TYR A 280 6.48 15.73 6.20
N ASP A 281 7.48 16.39 5.61
CA ASP A 281 8.90 16.16 5.95
C ASP A 281 9.51 17.25 6.87
N THR A 282 8.71 18.24 7.23
CA THR A 282 9.10 19.35 8.13
C THR A 282 8.65 19.11 9.57
N ARG A 283 9.48 19.46 10.56
CA ARG A 283 9.13 19.37 11.99
C ARG A 283 8.42 20.61 12.49
N THR A 284 8.87 21.76 12.00
CA THR A 284 8.46 23.07 12.51
C THR A 284 7.20 23.54 11.80
N CYS A 285 6.31 24.16 12.56
CA CYS A 285 5.08 24.69 12.03
C CYS A 285 4.70 26.00 12.73
N SER A 286 3.94 26.86 12.04
CA SER A 286 3.37 28.08 12.61
C SER A 286 1.92 27.85 13.04
N SER A 287 1.51 28.54 14.11
CA SER A 287 0.11 28.51 14.55
C SER A 287 -0.81 29.02 13.43
N GLY A 288 -1.83 28.25 13.10
CA GLY A 288 -2.76 28.57 12.02
C GLY A 288 -2.56 27.69 10.79
N ASN A 289 -1.39 27.09 10.56
CA ASN A 289 -1.22 26.16 9.44
C ASN A 289 -2.03 24.88 9.65
N SER A 290 -2.45 24.23 8.56
CA SER A 290 -3.16 22.94 8.62
C SER A 290 -2.28 21.87 9.26
N GLY A 291 -2.87 21.02 10.11
CA GLY A 291 -2.19 19.86 10.70
C GLY A 291 -1.06 20.20 11.67
N CYS A 292 -1.22 21.28 12.46
CA CYS A 292 -0.20 21.73 13.41
C CYS A 292 -0.74 21.83 14.84
N SER A 293 0.09 21.39 15.78
CA SER A 293 -0.16 21.47 17.22
C SER A 293 0.87 22.41 17.85
N GLY A 294 0.48 23.67 18.06
CA GLY A 294 1.42 24.72 18.45
C GLY A 294 2.47 24.96 17.38
N THR A 295 3.74 24.75 17.71
CA THR A 295 4.88 24.90 16.78
C THR A 295 5.33 23.60 16.11
N THR A 296 4.62 22.50 16.38
CA THR A 296 4.97 21.16 15.88
C THR A 296 4.06 20.75 14.73
N ASN A 297 4.66 20.21 13.68
CA ASN A 297 3.92 19.60 12.58
C ASN A 297 3.36 18.23 12.98
N SER A 298 2.03 18.13 13.14
CA SER A 298 1.35 16.86 13.44
C SER A 298 1.23 15.94 12.21
N ASP A 299 1.41 16.49 11.02
CA ASP A 299 1.48 15.72 9.78
C ASP A 299 2.89 15.18 9.51
N PHE A 300 3.90 15.44 10.36
CA PHE A 300 5.25 14.94 10.11
C PHE A 300 5.27 13.41 9.96
N ARG A 301 6.03 12.92 8.98
CA ARG A 301 6.13 11.51 8.63
C ARG A 301 7.60 11.13 8.59
N PRO A 302 8.14 10.49 9.64
CA PRO A 302 9.56 10.22 9.72
C PRO A 302 10.07 9.30 8.61
N GLU A 303 9.20 8.49 8.00
CA GLU A 303 9.52 7.65 6.85
C GLU A 303 9.82 8.43 5.55
N GLY A 304 9.51 9.72 5.51
CA GLY A 304 9.68 10.59 4.35
C GLY A 304 8.66 10.33 3.25
N TYR A 305 9.11 10.49 2.00
CA TYR A 305 8.30 10.26 0.82
C TYR A 305 8.66 8.95 0.14
N PHE A 306 7.69 8.39 -0.59
CA PHE A 306 7.90 7.25 -1.47
C PHE A 306 7.55 7.62 -2.91
N LEU A 307 8.43 7.26 -3.82
CA LEU A 307 8.17 7.23 -5.26
C LEU A 307 8.08 5.77 -5.70
N LEU A 308 7.36 5.53 -6.78
CA LEU A 308 7.21 4.25 -7.44
C LEU A 308 8.11 4.20 -8.66
N VAL A 309 8.85 3.10 -8.81
CA VAL A 309 9.37 2.61 -10.08
C VAL A 309 8.57 1.36 -10.42
N ARG A 310 7.58 1.53 -11.27
CA ARG A 310 6.72 0.42 -11.70
C ARG A 310 7.39 -0.31 -12.85
N VAL A 311 7.56 -1.62 -12.69
CA VAL A 311 8.22 -2.52 -13.63
C VAL A 311 7.18 -3.47 -14.23
N ALA A 312 7.00 -3.42 -15.55
CA ALA A 312 6.14 -4.34 -16.27
C ALA A 312 6.79 -5.73 -16.42
N ALA A 313 5.98 -6.75 -16.72
CA ALA A 313 6.47 -8.11 -16.95
C ALA A 313 7.56 -8.19 -18.05
N THR A 314 7.51 -7.31 -19.05
CA THR A 314 8.49 -7.23 -20.14
C THR A 314 9.86 -6.70 -19.71
N ALA A 315 9.96 -6.05 -18.55
CA ALA A 315 11.19 -5.50 -18.00
C ALA A 315 11.84 -6.40 -16.94
N VAL A 316 11.19 -7.51 -16.56
CA VAL A 316 11.76 -8.49 -15.63
C VAL A 316 13.04 -9.09 -16.22
N ASN A 317 14.05 -9.29 -15.37
CA ASN A 317 15.40 -9.74 -15.74
C ASN A 317 16.16 -8.81 -16.70
N THR A 318 15.70 -7.58 -16.89
CA THR A 318 16.41 -6.56 -17.69
C THR A 318 17.01 -5.51 -16.75
N PRO A 319 18.32 -5.20 -16.83
CA PRO A 319 18.91 -4.16 -16.00
C PRO A 319 18.23 -2.80 -16.21
N ILE A 320 17.73 -2.21 -15.14
CA ILE A 320 17.13 -0.88 -15.09
C ILE A 320 18.10 0.07 -14.41
N ARG A 321 18.41 1.18 -15.10
CA ARG A 321 19.14 2.32 -14.57
C ARG A 321 18.17 3.31 -13.95
N LEU A 322 18.35 3.59 -12.67
CA LEU A 322 17.60 4.61 -11.93
C LEU A 322 18.49 5.82 -11.69
N GLN A 323 18.11 6.98 -12.21
CA GLN A 323 18.87 8.22 -12.10
C GLN A 323 18.10 9.31 -11.38
N LEU A 324 18.86 10.17 -10.73
CA LEU A 324 18.42 11.37 -10.06
C LEU A 324 19.11 12.56 -10.72
N TYR A 325 18.37 13.65 -10.91
CA TYR A 325 18.94 14.93 -11.33
C TYR A 325 19.03 15.83 -10.10
N ASP A 326 20.21 16.37 -9.85
CA ASP A 326 20.49 17.31 -8.74
C ASP A 326 19.98 16.80 -7.37
N PRO A 327 20.43 15.61 -6.93
CA PRO A 327 19.92 15.00 -5.70
C PRO A 327 20.49 15.60 -4.41
N GLU A 328 21.54 16.42 -4.47
CA GLU A 328 22.02 17.21 -3.34
C GLU A 328 21.13 18.41 -3.06
N PHE A 329 21.29 19.00 -1.88
CA PHE A 329 20.85 20.36 -1.66
C PHE A 329 21.99 21.33 -2.01
N ALA A 330 21.77 22.30 -2.89
CA ALA A 330 22.74 23.34 -3.23
C ALA A 330 22.09 24.73 -3.27
N ALA A 331 22.27 25.52 -2.21
CA ALA A 331 21.54 26.78 -2.00
C ALA A 331 21.76 27.81 -3.13
N THR A 332 20.78 27.91 -4.03
CA THR A 332 20.81 28.71 -5.26
C THR A 332 19.59 29.64 -5.40
N ASN A 333 18.67 29.57 -4.43
CA ASN A 333 17.35 30.19 -4.43
C ASN A 333 16.43 29.62 -5.52
N ASN A 334 15.13 29.94 -5.44
CA ASN A 334 14.06 29.37 -6.26
C ASN A 334 14.35 29.30 -7.77
N ARG A 335 15.08 30.30 -8.28
CA ARG A 335 15.29 30.52 -9.71
C ARG A 335 16.77 30.42 -10.11
N CYS A 336 17.65 29.96 -9.22
CA CYS A 336 19.11 30.00 -9.41
C CYS A 336 19.67 31.43 -9.48
N GLU A 337 19.20 32.29 -8.58
CA GLU A 337 19.54 33.70 -8.51
C GLU A 337 20.79 33.98 -7.66
N SER A 338 21.09 33.08 -6.72
CA SER A 338 22.14 33.32 -5.71
C SER A 338 23.43 32.54 -5.94
N GLY A 339 23.49 31.64 -6.93
CA GLY A 339 24.69 30.84 -7.16
C GLY A 339 24.70 30.11 -8.52
N PRO A 340 25.89 29.76 -9.04
CA PRO A 340 27.19 29.95 -8.39
C PRO A 340 27.72 31.39 -8.39
N THR A 341 28.38 31.78 -7.29
CA THR A 341 28.97 33.12 -7.14
C THR A 341 30.43 33.17 -7.62
N GLY A 342 30.88 34.34 -8.09
CA GLY A 342 32.26 34.59 -8.51
C GLY A 342 32.38 35.14 -9.93
N THR A 343 33.59 35.11 -10.49
CA THR A 343 33.86 35.56 -11.86
C THR A 343 33.65 34.41 -12.86
N PHE A 344 32.63 34.54 -13.71
CA PHE A 344 32.30 33.53 -14.72
C PHE A 344 33.41 33.37 -15.77
N PRO A 345 33.80 32.13 -16.11
CA PRO A 345 34.65 31.85 -17.26
C PRO A 345 33.96 32.26 -18.57
N THR A 346 34.71 32.34 -19.65
CA THR A 346 34.18 32.56 -21.01
C THR A 346 34.05 31.26 -21.82
N THR A 347 34.31 30.11 -21.19
CA THR A 347 34.36 28.79 -21.83
C THR A 347 33.32 27.85 -21.24
N ASP A 348 32.81 26.91 -22.04
CA ASP A 348 31.86 25.90 -21.57
C ASP A 348 32.49 24.69 -20.86
N ASN A 349 33.78 24.45 -21.06
CA ASN A 349 34.49 23.34 -20.41
C ASN A 349 34.87 23.73 -18.98
N TRP A 350 33.99 23.48 -18.02
CA TRP A 350 34.20 23.88 -16.63
C TRP A 350 34.95 22.81 -15.82
N ASN A 351 34.58 21.55 -16.04
CA ASN A 351 35.17 20.41 -15.37
C ASN A 351 34.94 19.15 -16.20
N LYS A 352 35.47 18.01 -15.75
CA LYS A 352 35.39 16.75 -16.49
C LYS A 352 33.96 16.23 -16.72
N TRP A 353 32.97 16.70 -15.96
CA TRP A 353 31.56 16.33 -16.14
C TRP A 353 30.76 17.35 -16.92
N THR A 354 31.27 18.56 -17.03
CA THR A 354 30.65 19.71 -17.72
C THR A 354 31.65 20.26 -18.74
N SER A 355 31.83 19.52 -19.84
CA SER A 355 32.85 19.83 -20.85
C SER A 355 32.34 20.73 -21.99
N SER A 356 31.02 20.88 -22.14
CA SER A 356 30.41 21.46 -23.35
C SER A 356 29.24 22.40 -23.11
N ASP A 357 28.79 22.57 -21.87
CA ASP A 357 27.62 23.40 -21.58
C ASP A 357 27.70 24.19 -20.25
N GLY A 358 28.89 24.39 -19.67
CA GLY A 358 29.05 25.00 -18.35
C GLY A 358 28.48 26.40 -18.21
N LEU A 359 28.56 27.24 -19.26
CA LEU A 359 27.99 28.59 -19.21
C LEU A 359 26.46 28.57 -19.14
N THR A 360 25.83 27.57 -19.78
CA THR A 360 24.38 27.41 -19.75
C THR A 360 23.95 26.65 -18.50
N ARG A 361 24.57 25.51 -18.19
CA ARG A 361 24.22 24.63 -17.07
C ARG A 361 24.27 25.35 -15.72
N TYR A 362 25.27 26.20 -15.51
CA TYR A 362 25.48 26.93 -14.25
C TYR A 362 25.10 28.41 -14.36
N LYS A 363 24.25 28.77 -15.32
CA LYS A 363 23.80 30.14 -15.51
C LYS A 363 23.03 30.62 -14.27
N VAL A 364 23.52 31.70 -13.66
CA VAL A 364 22.77 32.47 -12.66
C VAL A 364 21.71 33.32 -13.36
N THR A 365 20.48 33.29 -12.87
CA THR A 365 19.41 34.18 -13.33
C THR A 365 19.52 35.54 -12.64
N SER A 366 19.32 36.63 -13.37
CA SER A 366 18.93 37.89 -12.72
C SER A 366 17.47 37.78 -12.25
N GLY A 367 17.04 38.49 -11.19
CA GLY A 367 15.75 38.20 -10.51
C GLY A 367 14.47 38.22 -11.37
N SER A 368 14.51 38.78 -12.58
CA SER A 368 13.41 38.73 -13.56
C SER A 368 13.54 37.64 -14.62
N ASP A 369 14.73 37.03 -14.78
CA ASP A 369 15.01 36.06 -15.83
C ASP A 369 14.26 34.75 -15.60
N THR A 370 13.88 34.13 -16.72
CA THR A 370 13.35 32.76 -16.72
C THR A 370 14.51 31.79 -16.41
N PRO A 371 14.38 30.95 -15.36
CA PRO A 371 15.31 29.84 -15.14
C PRO A 371 15.39 28.97 -16.39
N ASN A 372 16.59 28.53 -16.72
CA ASN A 372 16.77 27.59 -17.82
C ASN A 372 16.39 26.17 -17.38
N ALA A 373 16.50 25.21 -18.30
CA ALA A 373 16.12 23.82 -18.06
C ALA A 373 16.94 23.13 -16.95
N PHE A 374 18.15 23.62 -16.64
CA PHE A 374 19.06 23.00 -15.68
C PHE A 374 18.79 23.43 -14.23
N CYS A 375 18.13 24.57 -14.04
CA CYS A 375 17.88 25.14 -12.73
C CYS A 375 16.73 24.43 -12.00
N THR A 376 17.09 23.70 -10.94
CA THR A 376 16.18 23.15 -9.93
C THR A 376 15.75 24.21 -8.91
N GLY A 377 16.74 25.00 -8.45
CA GLY A 377 16.63 26.15 -7.59
C GLY A 377 16.35 25.80 -6.13
N ASP A 378 17.37 25.54 -5.33
CA ASP A 378 17.21 25.13 -3.93
C ASP A 378 17.19 26.30 -2.95
N VAL A 379 16.32 26.24 -1.95
CA VAL A 379 16.07 27.35 -1.02
C VAL A 379 16.55 26.99 0.39
N ALA A 380 17.40 27.85 0.96
CA ALA A 380 17.81 27.75 2.35
C ALA A 380 16.85 28.53 3.26
N ALA A 381 16.25 27.87 4.25
CA ALA A 381 15.50 28.50 5.34
C ALA A 381 16.37 28.72 6.59
N THR A 382 17.43 27.92 6.78
CA THR A 382 18.44 28.09 7.83
C THR A 382 19.85 27.95 7.26
N THR A 383 20.87 28.16 8.10
CA THR A 383 22.28 28.03 7.70
C THR A 383 22.77 26.59 7.59
N THR A 384 22.05 25.62 8.16
CA THR A 384 22.46 24.20 8.15
C THR A 384 21.98 23.55 6.86
N PRO A 385 22.88 23.13 5.95
CA PRO A 385 22.48 22.51 4.70
C PRO A 385 21.77 21.17 4.94
N THR A 386 20.80 20.86 4.07
CA THR A 386 20.03 19.62 4.16
C THR A 386 20.77 18.48 3.48
N VAL A 387 20.81 17.31 4.13
CA VAL A 387 21.19 16.06 3.47
C VAL A 387 19.96 15.43 2.83
N THR A 388 20.11 14.73 1.70
CA THR A 388 18.98 14.04 1.07
C THR A 388 19.36 12.61 0.73
N SER A 389 18.55 11.66 1.19
CA SER A 389 18.81 10.23 1.09
C SER A 389 17.80 9.59 0.16
N PHE A 390 18.28 8.71 -0.70
CA PHE A 390 17.48 7.94 -1.63
C PHE A 390 17.80 6.46 -1.47
N ALA A 391 16.76 5.64 -1.36
CA ALA A 391 16.93 4.21 -1.16
C ALA A 391 15.84 3.40 -1.84
N LEU A 392 16.22 2.38 -2.62
CA LEU A 392 15.26 1.52 -3.33
C LEU A 392 14.83 0.32 -2.48
N ARG A 393 13.56 -0.04 -2.58
CA ARG A 393 12.98 -1.26 -1.98
C ARG A 393 12.25 -2.08 -3.05
N SER A 394 12.26 -3.39 -2.87
CA SER A 394 11.57 -4.35 -3.74
C SER A 394 10.04 -4.27 -3.61
N PRO A 395 9.28 -4.88 -4.53
CA PRO A 395 7.85 -5.03 -4.37
C PRO A 395 7.48 -5.83 -3.10
N THR A 396 6.30 -5.56 -2.56
CA THR A 396 5.73 -6.29 -1.42
C THR A 396 4.24 -6.51 -1.63
N ASP A 397 3.74 -7.68 -1.23
CA ASP A 397 2.33 -8.06 -1.39
C ASP A 397 1.40 -7.15 -0.57
N THR A 398 1.89 -6.58 0.53
CA THR A 398 1.10 -5.67 1.37
C THR A 398 0.96 -4.27 0.78
N GLN A 399 1.73 -3.95 -0.27
CA GLN A 399 1.88 -2.59 -0.83
C GLN A 399 2.20 -1.53 0.23
N ASP A 400 2.85 -1.94 1.32
CA ASP A 400 3.34 -1.06 2.37
C ASP A 400 4.85 -0.90 2.16
N PRO A 401 5.30 0.24 1.61
CA PRO A 401 6.71 0.45 1.27
C PRO A 401 7.64 0.28 2.46
N THR A 402 7.17 0.51 3.69
CA THR A 402 8.00 0.40 4.89
C THR A 402 8.37 -1.05 5.22
N LYS A 403 7.54 -2.01 4.79
CA LYS A 403 7.75 -3.45 4.96
C LYS A 403 8.53 -4.10 3.81
N ALA A 404 8.72 -3.37 2.71
CA ALA A 404 9.43 -3.87 1.54
C ALA A 404 10.93 -4.05 1.82
N THR A 405 11.50 -5.12 1.28
CA THR A 405 12.93 -5.45 1.44
C THR A 405 13.81 -4.44 0.71
N PRO A 406 14.90 -3.94 1.33
CA PRO A 406 15.91 -3.12 0.66
C PRO A 406 16.54 -3.78 -0.57
N VAL A 407 16.77 -3.00 -1.63
CA VAL A 407 17.57 -3.45 -2.78
C VAL A 407 19.04 -3.13 -2.53
N ALA A 408 19.90 -4.16 -2.56
CA ALA A 408 21.33 -3.99 -2.33
C ALA A 408 21.98 -3.05 -3.35
N GLY A 409 22.90 -2.19 -2.89
CA GLY A 409 23.62 -1.22 -3.73
C GLY A 409 22.79 0.00 -4.18
N CYS A 410 21.51 0.07 -3.81
CA CYS A 410 20.59 1.15 -4.19
C CYS A 410 20.28 2.09 -3.03
N THR A 411 21.28 2.46 -2.24
CA THR A 411 21.14 3.42 -1.14
C THR A 411 22.27 4.45 -1.21
N LYS A 412 21.89 5.73 -1.31
CA LYS A 412 22.82 6.86 -1.37
C LYS A 412 22.27 8.04 -0.59
N GLN A 413 23.15 8.88 -0.06
CA GLN A 413 22.81 10.18 0.50
C GLN A 413 23.71 11.23 -0.10
N TRP A 414 23.17 12.39 -0.43
CA TRP A 414 23.96 13.53 -0.88
C TRP A 414 24.11 14.56 0.25
N PRO A 415 25.29 15.19 0.37
CA PRO A 415 25.51 16.30 1.28
C PRO A 415 24.66 17.51 0.88
N GLY A 416 24.57 18.49 1.79
CA GLY A 416 24.04 19.80 1.46
C GLY A 416 25.17 20.83 1.37
N TYR A 417 25.02 21.78 0.47
CA TYR A 417 25.94 22.87 0.21
C TYR A 417 25.24 24.20 0.49
N SER A 418 25.87 25.03 1.31
CA SER A 418 25.41 26.39 1.58
C SER A 418 25.70 27.30 0.40
N ALA A 419 25.13 28.51 0.39
CA ALA A 419 25.36 29.47 -0.68
C ALA A 419 26.85 29.86 -0.82
N ASN A 420 27.64 29.72 0.24
CA ASN A 420 29.08 29.98 0.22
C ASN A 420 29.89 28.85 -0.41
N ASP A 421 29.30 27.65 -0.53
CA ASP A 421 29.93 26.49 -1.15
C ASP A 421 29.64 26.44 -2.65
N VAL A 422 28.50 27.02 -3.09
CA VAL A 422 28.13 27.09 -4.51
C VAL A 422 28.82 28.28 -5.18
N THR A 423 30.10 28.10 -5.49
CA THR A 423 30.95 29.12 -6.12
C THR A 423 31.58 28.62 -7.41
N ILE A 424 31.98 29.54 -8.27
CA ILE A 424 32.68 29.22 -9.51
C ILE A 424 34.04 28.58 -9.22
N ASN A 425 34.74 28.97 -8.16
CA ASN A 425 36.01 28.34 -7.78
C ASN A 425 35.84 26.86 -7.42
N ASN A 426 34.69 26.52 -6.83
CA ASN A 426 34.38 25.14 -6.46
C ASN A 426 33.92 24.30 -7.67
N LEU A 427 33.37 24.93 -8.71
CA LEU A 427 32.84 24.23 -9.90
C LEU A 427 33.79 24.24 -11.11
N PHE A 428 34.73 25.19 -11.17
CA PHE A 428 35.60 25.42 -12.30
C PHE A 428 37.04 24.98 -12.02
N SER A 429 37.39 23.81 -12.53
CA SER A 429 38.63 23.10 -12.18
C SER A 429 39.92 23.85 -12.56
N SER A 430 39.90 24.77 -13.53
CA SER A 430 41.11 25.48 -13.99
C SER A 430 41.39 26.82 -13.32
N THR A 431 40.41 27.46 -12.67
CA THR A 431 40.64 28.78 -12.03
C THR A 431 41.36 28.64 -10.69
N ASN A 432 41.00 27.64 -9.89
CA ASN A 432 41.70 27.35 -8.64
C ASN A 432 41.59 25.85 -8.31
N PRO A 433 42.50 25.01 -8.84
CA PRO A 433 42.46 23.56 -8.62
C PRO A 433 42.45 23.15 -7.12
N GLY A 434 42.99 24.01 -6.23
CA GLY A 434 43.00 23.76 -4.79
C GLY A 434 41.67 24.05 -4.08
N ALA A 435 40.76 24.80 -4.71
CA ALA A 435 39.42 25.08 -4.20
C ALA A 435 38.32 24.25 -4.90
N PHE A 436 38.66 23.51 -5.96
CA PHE A 436 37.71 22.73 -6.73
C PHE A 436 37.05 21.65 -5.85
N ASP A 437 35.71 21.73 -5.73
CA ASP A 437 34.90 20.76 -5.01
C ASP A 437 34.45 19.66 -5.97
N THR A 438 35.14 18.53 -5.89
CA THR A 438 34.89 17.36 -6.72
C THR A 438 33.50 16.78 -6.43
N PRO A 439 33.12 16.47 -5.17
CA PRO A 439 31.77 16.04 -4.83
C PRO A 439 30.64 16.93 -5.35
N LEU A 440 30.70 18.25 -5.13
CA LEU A 440 29.65 19.16 -5.59
C LEU A 440 29.52 19.11 -7.11
N SER A 441 30.66 19.18 -7.81
CA SER A 441 30.68 19.18 -9.29
C SER A 441 30.20 17.86 -9.92
N GLU A 442 30.13 16.76 -9.16
CA GLU A 442 29.65 15.47 -9.62
C GLU A 442 28.14 15.35 -9.69
N SER A 443 27.42 16.13 -8.90
CA SER A 443 25.98 16.04 -8.71
C SER A 443 25.25 17.33 -9.10
N PHE A 444 25.91 18.49 -8.99
CA PHE A 444 25.23 19.78 -9.08
C PHE A 444 24.80 20.07 -10.51
N HIS A 445 23.49 20.19 -10.70
CA HIS A 445 22.85 20.24 -12.00
C HIS A 445 23.30 19.09 -12.92
N GLN A 446 23.45 17.87 -12.38
CA GLN A 446 23.86 16.67 -13.11
C GLN A 446 22.90 15.50 -12.92
N TRP A 447 22.84 14.62 -13.92
CA TRP A 447 22.27 13.29 -13.75
C TRP A 447 23.29 12.35 -13.10
N VAL A 448 22.93 11.78 -11.96
CA VAL A 448 23.69 10.73 -11.28
C VAL A 448 22.87 9.46 -11.15
N THR A 449 23.53 8.32 -11.23
CA THR A 449 22.87 7.02 -11.10
C THR A 449 22.71 6.68 -9.63
N LEU A 450 21.48 6.49 -9.15
CA LEU A 450 21.24 5.94 -7.81
C LEU A 450 21.76 4.50 -7.76
N CYS A 451 21.31 3.67 -8.71
CA CYS A 451 21.83 2.34 -8.97
C CYS A 451 21.37 1.80 -10.32
N ASP A 452 22.04 0.76 -10.79
CA ASP A 452 21.51 -0.15 -11.80
C ASP A 452 21.02 -1.41 -11.05
N PHE A 453 19.75 -1.77 -11.20
CA PHE A 453 19.17 -2.96 -10.56
C PHE A 453 18.47 -3.85 -11.59
N THR A 454 18.46 -5.16 -11.34
CA THR A 454 17.77 -6.12 -12.22
C THR A 454 16.54 -6.67 -11.49
N PRO A 455 15.32 -6.29 -11.88
CA PRO A 455 14.10 -6.74 -11.23
C PRO A 455 13.88 -8.24 -11.46
N SER A 456 13.70 -9.00 -10.38
CA SER A 456 13.34 -10.43 -10.45
C SER A 456 11.84 -10.67 -10.60
N VAL A 457 11.04 -9.66 -10.28
CA VAL A 457 9.58 -9.68 -10.37
C VAL A 457 9.06 -8.34 -10.91
N ALA A 458 7.94 -8.39 -11.62
CA ALA A 458 7.18 -7.21 -11.99
C ALA A 458 6.44 -6.64 -10.77
N GLY A 459 6.17 -5.34 -10.79
CA GLY A 459 5.45 -4.65 -9.71
C GLY A 459 6.04 -3.29 -9.37
N ASP A 460 5.63 -2.78 -8.22
CA ASP A 460 6.01 -1.46 -7.72
C ASP A 460 7.25 -1.58 -6.83
N TYR A 461 8.38 -1.05 -7.31
CA TYR A 461 9.57 -0.82 -6.50
C TYR A 461 9.47 0.56 -5.87
N TYR A 462 9.90 0.70 -4.62
CA TYR A 462 9.69 1.93 -3.85
C TYR A 462 11.00 2.67 -3.65
N VAL A 463 11.12 3.88 -4.18
CA VAL A 463 12.22 4.80 -3.87
C VAL A 463 11.81 5.60 -2.65
N GLN A 464 12.43 5.32 -1.51
CA GLN A 464 12.27 6.08 -0.28
C GLN A 464 13.18 7.30 -0.32
N VAL A 465 12.62 8.49 -0.09
CA VAL A 465 13.34 9.76 -0.05
C VAL A 465 13.20 10.37 1.34
N ARG A 466 14.33 10.71 1.98
CA ARG A 466 14.36 11.24 3.35
C ARG A 466 15.41 12.34 3.51
N SER A 467 15.03 13.43 4.18
CA SER A 467 15.95 14.49 4.61
C SER A 467 16.30 14.45 6.10
N ASN A 468 15.62 13.58 6.86
CA ASN A 468 15.64 13.53 8.33
C ASN A 468 16.51 12.40 8.91
N VAL A 469 17.45 11.86 8.13
CA VAL A 469 18.38 10.80 8.56
C VAL A 469 19.77 11.07 8.03
N ALA A 470 20.79 10.67 8.80
CA ALA A 470 22.18 10.68 8.37
C ALA A 470 22.71 9.25 8.28
N ILE A 471 23.21 8.83 7.12
CA ILE A 471 23.69 7.45 6.92
C ILE A 471 25.17 7.26 7.29
N GLY A 472 25.88 8.34 7.60
CA GLY A 472 27.30 8.33 7.96
C GLY A 472 28.22 7.97 6.78
N GLY A 473 29.52 7.94 7.05
CA GLY A 473 30.56 7.68 6.04
C GLY A 473 31.21 8.97 5.49
N SER A 474 32.04 8.79 4.47
CA SER A 474 32.70 9.89 3.75
C SER A 474 32.13 9.97 2.34
N VAL A 475 32.06 11.18 1.78
CA VAL A 475 31.65 11.39 0.40
C VAL A 475 32.64 10.72 -0.55
N ASN A 476 32.15 10.11 -1.62
CA ASN A 476 32.95 9.41 -2.63
C ASN A 476 33.84 8.29 -2.05
N ASN A 477 33.38 7.61 -1.01
CA ASN A 477 34.08 6.45 -0.47
C ASN A 477 34.04 5.27 -1.46
N ALA A 478 34.95 4.29 -1.31
CA ALA A 478 34.94 3.04 -2.07
C ALA A 478 34.92 3.17 -3.62
N GLY A 479 35.51 4.24 -4.17
CA GLY A 479 35.64 4.43 -5.62
C GLY A 479 34.42 5.02 -6.32
N GLN A 480 33.48 5.58 -5.57
CA GLN A 480 32.33 6.34 -6.09
C GLN A 480 32.78 7.66 -6.73
N THR A 481 32.05 8.10 -7.76
CA THR A 481 32.29 9.37 -8.47
C THR A 481 30.95 10.07 -8.77
N ASP A 482 30.15 10.29 -7.73
CA ASP A 482 28.79 10.81 -7.82
C ASP A 482 28.40 11.79 -6.70
N GLY A 483 29.36 12.24 -5.89
CA GLY A 483 29.14 13.19 -4.81
C GLY A 483 28.37 12.63 -3.61
N SER A 484 28.18 11.32 -3.52
CA SER A 484 27.33 10.69 -2.49
C SER A 484 28.11 10.05 -1.35
N TYR A 485 27.42 9.91 -0.21
CA TYR A 485 27.70 8.93 0.82
C TYR A 485 26.99 7.62 0.45
N GLN A 486 27.66 6.48 0.68
CA GLN A 486 27.02 5.17 0.68
C GLN A 486 27.19 4.46 2.01
N PRO A 487 26.16 3.75 2.50
CA PRO A 487 26.30 2.92 3.67
C PRO A 487 27.19 1.70 3.32
N PRO A 488 27.98 1.17 4.27
CA PRO A 488 28.77 -0.06 4.05
C PRO A 488 27.90 -1.28 3.68
N ASP A 489 26.67 -1.31 4.19
CA ASP A 489 25.65 -2.32 3.87
C ASP A 489 24.28 -1.63 3.75
N ALA A 490 23.59 -1.88 2.63
CA ALA A 490 22.26 -1.36 2.37
C ALA A 490 21.26 -1.76 3.47
N ALA A 491 21.29 -3.00 3.96
CA ALA A 491 20.33 -3.48 4.95
C ALA A 491 20.47 -2.77 6.32
N SER A 492 21.68 -2.30 6.65
CA SER A 492 21.97 -1.56 7.88
C SER A 492 21.65 -0.06 7.80
N SER A 493 21.42 0.48 6.59
CA SER A 493 21.26 1.92 6.38
C SER A 493 20.12 2.49 7.20
N LYS A 494 20.37 3.63 7.86
CA LYS A 494 19.36 4.38 8.61
C LYS A 494 18.17 4.79 7.75
N VAL A 495 18.30 4.91 6.42
CA VAL A 495 17.15 5.18 5.55
C VAL A 495 16.06 4.13 5.75
N TYR A 496 16.45 2.87 5.94
CA TYR A 496 15.52 1.77 6.12
C TYR A 496 15.23 1.44 7.59
N THR A 497 16.26 1.48 8.44
CA THR A 497 16.19 0.96 9.82
C THR A 497 15.69 1.99 10.82
N GLN A 498 15.80 3.29 10.52
CA GLN A 498 15.30 4.35 11.39
C GLN A 498 13.77 4.46 11.28
N THR A 499 13.05 3.88 12.24
CA THR A 499 11.57 3.82 12.28
C THR A 499 10.90 5.12 12.73
N GLY A 500 11.65 6.02 13.37
CA GLY A 500 11.18 7.32 13.84
C GLY A 500 12.02 8.47 13.29
N ASP A 501 11.87 9.65 13.86
CA ASP A 501 12.68 10.81 13.50
C ASP A 501 14.13 10.67 14.02
N ASP A 502 15.14 11.06 13.25
CA ASP A 502 16.50 11.28 13.77
C ASP A 502 16.68 12.77 14.07
N THR A 503 16.36 13.15 15.31
CA THR A 503 16.36 14.56 15.75
C THR A 503 17.74 15.22 15.73
N SER A 504 18.82 14.45 15.57
CA SER A 504 20.17 14.98 15.40
C SER A 504 20.39 15.64 14.02
N VAL A 505 19.57 15.28 13.03
CA VAL A 505 19.61 15.87 11.69
C VAL A 505 18.77 17.14 11.67
N THR A 506 19.39 18.28 11.37
CA THR A 506 18.77 19.61 11.53
C THR A 506 18.83 20.46 10.25
N GLY A 507 18.90 19.80 9.09
CA GLY A 507 18.90 20.47 7.78
C GLY A 507 17.72 21.44 7.64
N GLY A 508 18.00 22.65 7.18
CA GLY A 508 17.02 23.70 6.97
C GLY A 508 17.01 24.23 5.53
N GLY A 509 17.33 23.39 4.56
CA GLY A 509 17.21 23.66 3.13
C GLY A 509 16.16 22.77 2.45
N SER A 510 15.53 23.30 1.40
CA SER A 510 14.62 22.61 0.49
C SER A 510 15.37 22.17 -0.75
N ASN A 511 15.47 20.87 -0.97
CA ASN A 511 16.10 20.26 -2.14
C ASN A 511 15.05 19.98 -3.22
N ARG A 512 15.39 20.26 -4.48
CA ARG A 512 14.58 19.98 -5.65
C ARG A 512 15.34 19.12 -6.66
N TYR A 513 14.68 18.05 -7.09
CA TYR A 513 15.31 17.04 -7.93
C TYR A 513 14.34 16.50 -8.99
N ALA A 514 14.85 15.67 -9.90
CA ALA A 514 14.02 14.86 -10.79
C ALA A 514 14.46 13.40 -10.77
N VAL A 515 13.57 12.49 -11.19
CA VAL A 515 13.83 11.04 -11.19
C VAL A 515 13.48 10.45 -12.54
N ARG A 516 14.32 9.55 -13.04
CA ARG A 516 14.01 8.74 -14.23
C ARG A 516 14.51 7.31 -14.11
N ALA A 517 13.82 6.40 -14.78
CA ALA A 517 14.21 5.00 -14.87
C ALA A 517 14.14 4.52 -16.33
N PHE A 518 15.14 3.79 -16.79
CA PHE A 518 15.18 3.27 -18.16
C PHE A 518 16.11 2.05 -18.22
N TYR A 519 16.08 1.28 -19.30
CA TYR A 519 16.98 0.14 -19.47
C TYR A 519 18.44 0.62 -19.47
N ALA A 520 19.30 -0.02 -18.69
CA ALA A 520 20.70 0.37 -18.57
C ALA A 520 21.47 0.20 -19.88
N SER A 521 20.96 -0.64 -20.79
CA SER A 521 21.46 -0.85 -22.14
C SER A 521 20.31 -1.08 -23.12
N GLY A 522 20.45 -0.56 -24.35
CA GLY A 522 19.44 -0.70 -25.39
C GLY A 522 18.27 0.28 -25.22
N THR A 523 17.24 0.11 -26.03
CA THR A 523 16.06 0.97 -26.04
C THR A 523 15.03 0.48 -25.02
N THR A 524 14.53 1.40 -24.19
CA THR A 524 13.43 1.09 -23.24
C THR A 524 12.11 1.03 -24.00
N PRO A 525 11.37 -0.12 -23.98
CA PRO A 525 10.06 -0.20 -24.60
C PRO A 525 9.02 0.67 -23.88
N ALA A 526 8.04 1.18 -24.62
CA ALA A 526 6.96 1.97 -24.04
C ALA A 526 6.13 1.15 -23.03
N GLY A 527 5.96 1.70 -21.83
CA GLY A 527 5.24 1.04 -20.74
C GLY A 527 6.03 -0.05 -20.01
N ALA A 528 7.29 -0.30 -20.35
CA ALA A 528 8.14 -1.26 -19.65
C ALA A 528 8.47 -0.82 -18.22
N VAL A 529 8.69 0.48 -18.03
CA VAL A 529 8.98 1.11 -16.73
C VAL A 529 8.26 2.46 -16.65
N SER A 530 7.74 2.82 -15.48
CA SER A 530 7.23 4.18 -15.19
C SER A 530 7.67 4.66 -13.81
N VAL A 531 7.81 5.97 -13.63
CA VAL A 531 8.17 6.61 -12.36
C VAL A 531 7.04 7.54 -11.93
N ALA A 532 6.56 7.39 -10.70
CA ALA A 532 5.43 8.16 -10.16
C ALA A 532 5.62 8.43 -8.67
N ALA A 533 4.90 9.37 -8.08
CA ALA A 533 4.83 9.52 -6.62
C ALA A 533 3.82 8.54 -6.01
N PHE A 534 4.02 8.15 -4.75
CA PHE A 534 3.16 7.21 -4.02
C PHE A 534 2.32 7.91 -2.96
N GLY A 535 1.07 8.24 -3.31
CA GLY A 535 0.07 8.82 -2.39
C GLY A 535 0.31 10.27 -1.93
N ARG A 536 1.57 10.73 -1.94
CA ARG A 536 1.98 12.10 -1.62
C ARG A 536 3.03 12.57 -2.62
N MET A 537 2.84 13.76 -3.15
CA MET A 537 3.68 14.32 -4.20
C MET A 537 4.04 15.77 -3.85
N PRO A 538 5.17 15.99 -3.17
CA PRO A 538 5.76 17.30 -2.99
C PRO A 538 6.43 17.75 -4.29
N ILE A 539 6.07 18.95 -4.76
CA ILE A 539 6.65 19.52 -5.99
C ILE A 539 6.99 20.99 -5.78
N TYR A 540 7.99 21.44 -6.52
CA TYR A 540 8.15 22.86 -6.85
C TYR A 540 7.71 23.09 -8.29
N MET A 541 6.64 23.84 -8.47
CA MET A 541 6.22 24.29 -9.79
C MET A 541 7.15 25.41 -10.25
N ASN A 542 7.66 25.31 -11.47
CA ASN A 542 8.59 26.28 -12.04
C ASN A 542 8.14 26.78 -13.42
N SER A 543 6.83 26.98 -13.60
CA SER A 543 6.27 27.46 -14.86
C SER A 543 6.36 28.98 -14.96
N ASN A 544 6.98 29.47 -16.03
CA ASN A 544 6.99 30.90 -16.35
C ASN A 544 5.73 31.34 -17.13
N ALA A 545 4.79 30.41 -17.37
CA ALA A 545 3.50 30.70 -17.95
C ALA A 545 2.46 30.95 -16.84
N SER A 546 1.33 31.56 -17.21
CA SER A 546 0.14 31.71 -16.34
C SER A 546 -0.60 30.42 -16.09
N THR A 547 -0.17 29.31 -16.69
CA THR A 547 -0.80 28.01 -16.55
C THR A 547 0.26 26.93 -16.38
N ALA A 548 -0.01 25.98 -15.49
CA ALA A 548 0.71 24.72 -15.39
C ALA A 548 -0.30 23.56 -15.44
N THR A 549 0.07 22.44 -16.04
CA THR A 549 -0.78 21.24 -16.07
C THR A 549 0.07 20.00 -15.95
N PHE A 550 -0.27 19.13 -15.01
CA PHE A 550 0.43 17.86 -14.78
C PHE A 550 -0.55 16.75 -14.43
N ASN A 551 -0.10 15.50 -14.56
CA ASN A 551 -0.90 14.33 -14.21
C ASN A 551 -1.00 14.20 -12.70
N LEU A 552 -2.20 14.03 -12.18
CA LEU A 552 -2.42 13.97 -10.74
C LEU A 552 -2.45 12.53 -10.24
N ILE A 553 -3.36 11.72 -10.78
CA ILE A 553 -3.65 10.38 -10.27
C ILE A 553 -4.26 9.52 -11.37
N ARG A 554 -3.90 8.23 -11.41
CA ARG A 554 -4.59 7.23 -12.24
C ARG A 554 -5.83 6.71 -11.50
N VAL A 555 -7.00 6.74 -12.14
CA VAL A 555 -8.25 6.27 -11.54
C VAL A 555 -8.88 5.24 -12.44
N LEU A 556 -9.00 4.01 -11.96
CA LEU A 556 -9.48 2.91 -12.78
C LEU A 556 -11.01 2.87 -12.86
N PRO A 557 -11.62 2.27 -13.92
CA PRO A 557 -13.07 2.15 -14.06
C PRO A 557 -13.78 1.54 -12.86
N ALA A 558 -13.07 0.74 -12.06
CA ALA A 558 -13.63 0.14 -10.85
C ALA A 558 -14.00 1.15 -9.75
N ALA A 559 -13.41 2.35 -9.80
CA ALA A 559 -13.77 3.48 -8.96
C ALA A 559 -15.10 4.12 -9.35
N ALA A 560 -15.78 3.65 -10.41
CA ALA A 560 -17.12 4.08 -10.78
C ALA A 560 -18.08 4.05 -9.57
N GLY A 561 -18.77 5.18 -9.36
CA GLY A 561 -19.69 5.40 -8.23
C GLY A 561 -19.01 5.79 -6.91
N LYS A 562 -17.67 5.89 -6.85
CA LYS A 562 -16.90 6.39 -5.69
C LYS A 562 -16.60 7.88 -5.88
N SER A 563 -15.98 8.52 -4.88
CA SER A 563 -15.46 9.89 -5.01
C SER A 563 -13.94 9.91 -4.89
N MET A 564 -13.28 10.60 -5.81
CA MET A 564 -11.85 10.90 -5.72
C MET A 564 -11.66 12.17 -4.90
N ASN A 565 -10.92 12.11 -3.81
CA ASN A 565 -10.53 13.30 -3.07
C ASN A 565 -9.11 13.66 -3.44
N PHE A 566 -8.95 14.90 -3.86
CA PHE A 566 -7.65 15.48 -4.17
C PHE A 566 -7.42 16.62 -3.17
N THR A 567 -6.27 16.61 -2.51
CA THR A 567 -5.87 17.67 -1.56
C THR A 567 -4.55 18.29 -2.01
N PHE A 568 -4.48 19.61 -2.01
CA PHE A 568 -3.25 20.39 -2.14
C PHE A 568 -2.98 21.17 -0.85
N PHE A 569 -1.70 21.41 -0.58
CA PHE A 569 -1.24 22.21 0.55
C PHE A 569 -0.35 23.34 0.05
N ASP A 570 -0.53 24.52 0.65
CA ASP A 570 0.32 25.71 0.50
C ASP A 570 0.41 26.26 -0.92
N MET A 571 -0.75 26.44 -1.57
CA MET A 571 -0.82 27.07 -2.89
C MET A 571 -1.31 28.52 -2.75
N GLY A 572 -0.49 29.38 -2.18
CA GLY A 572 -0.90 30.75 -1.82
C GLY A 572 0.12 31.84 -2.13
N ASP A 573 1.37 31.47 -2.47
CA ASP A 573 2.46 32.40 -2.73
C ASP A 573 2.40 33.05 -4.13
N ALA A 574 1.34 32.78 -4.89
CA ALA A 574 1.11 33.43 -6.16
C ALA A 574 0.70 34.91 -5.99
N ALA A 575 1.25 35.77 -6.86
CA ALA A 575 1.01 37.22 -6.82
C ALA A 575 -0.45 37.65 -7.08
N SER A 576 -1.29 36.77 -7.63
CA SER A 576 -2.73 37.00 -7.80
C SER A 576 -3.53 35.76 -7.46
N SER A 577 -4.85 35.97 -7.30
CA SER A 577 -5.80 34.88 -7.14
C SER A 577 -5.84 33.98 -8.37
N GLY A 578 -5.66 32.69 -8.15
CA GLY A 578 -5.68 31.67 -9.20
C GLY A 578 -6.90 30.76 -9.16
N THR A 579 -6.90 29.85 -10.12
CA THR A 579 -7.89 28.79 -10.27
C THR A 579 -7.21 27.43 -10.36
N VAL A 580 -7.72 26.46 -9.62
CA VAL A 580 -7.30 25.05 -9.65
C VAL A 580 -8.44 24.23 -10.24
N THR A 581 -8.19 23.57 -11.36
CA THR A 581 -9.21 22.81 -12.10
C THR A 581 -8.81 21.35 -12.23
N VAL A 582 -9.69 20.44 -11.82
CA VAL A 582 -9.51 19.01 -12.05
C VAL A 582 -10.02 18.64 -13.44
N LEU A 583 -9.15 18.05 -14.26
CA LEU A 583 -9.44 17.61 -15.62
C LEU A 583 -9.59 16.08 -15.64
N PRO A 584 -10.72 15.54 -16.18
CA PRO A 584 -10.86 14.11 -16.40
C PRO A 584 -9.82 13.57 -17.38
N PRO A 585 -9.59 12.25 -17.39
CA PRO A 585 -8.73 11.64 -18.39
C PRO A 585 -9.27 11.88 -19.80
N ASN A 586 -8.37 12.24 -20.72
CA ASN A 586 -8.70 12.49 -22.13
C ASN A 586 -9.31 11.27 -22.84
N ASP A 587 -9.02 10.07 -22.34
CA ASP A 587 -9.50 8.79 -22.85
C ASP A 587 -10.75 8.29 -22.10
N SER A 588 -11.35 9.11 -21.23
CA SER A 588 -12.53 8.75 -20.45
C SER A 588 -13.84 9.23 -21.07
N ASN A 589 -14.95 8.62 -20.64
CA ASN A 589 -16.30 9.05 -21.03
C ASN A 589 -16.87 10.19 -20.16
N MET A 590 -16.06 10.83 -19.32
CA MET A 590 -16.47 12.02 -18.55
C MET A 590 -16.44 13.32 -19.37
N GLY A 591 -15.83 13.30 -20.56
CA GLY A 591 -15.60 14.50 -21.36
C GLY A 591 -14.46 15.36 -20.80
N GLY A 592 -14.34 16.59 -21.29
CA GLY A 592 -13.22 17.49 -20.94
C GLY A 592 -13.32 18.19 -19.59
N THR A 593 -14.44 18.06 -18.88
CA THR A 593 -14.71 18.81 -17.64
C THR A 593 -15.36 17.90 -16.61
N ALA A 594 -14.76 17.78 -15.42
CA ALA A 594 -15.40 17.12 -14.29
C ALA A 594 -16.51 18.02 -13.73
N THR A 595 -17.57 17.43 -13.19
CA THR A 595 -18.73 18.18 -12.68
C THR A 595 -19.16 17.74 -11.29
N ASN A 596 -19.89 18.60 -10.59
CA ASN A 596 -20.47 18.34 -9.27
C ASN A 596 -19.43 18.06 -8.18
N CYS A 597 -18.28 18.72 -8.24
CA CYS A 597 -17.27 18.62 -7.21
C CYS A 597 -17.64 19.43 -5.96
N THR A 598 -16.98 19.14 -4.85
CA THR A 598 -17.08 19.92 -3.62
C THR A 598 -15.68 20.27 -3.13
N ALA A 599 -15.44 21.55 -2.86
CA ALA A 599 -14.24 22.07 -2.23
C ALA A 599 -14.46 22.18 -0.72
N THR A 600 -13.47 21.76 0.06
CA THR A 600 -13.46 21.83 1.52
C THR A 600 -12.06 22.13 2.04
N GLY A 601 -11.94 23.10 2.93
CA GLY A 601 -10.67 23.56 3.46
C GLY A 601 -10.73 25.03 3.84
N PHE A 602 -9.85 25.84 3.25
CA PHE A 602 -9.90 27.30 3.39
C PHE A 602 -11.02 27.91 2.54
N ILE A 603 -11.43 27.25 1.44
CA ILE A 603 -12.66 27.57 0.70
C ILE A 603 -13.62 26.38 0.85
N ASN A 604 -14.90 26.66 1.12
CA ASN A 604 -15.92 25.62 1.25
C ASN A 604 -17.08 25.93 0.29
N GLN A 605 -17.16 25.20 -0.82
CA GLN A 605 -18.19 25.45 -1.85
C GLN A 605 -18.43 24.25 -2.77
N THR A 606 -19.61 24.21 -3.38
CA THR A 606 -19.89 23.30 -4.50
C THR A 606 -19.32 23.87 -5.79
N LEU A 607 -18.72 23.01 -6.63
CA LEU A 607 -18.09 23.36 -7.90
C LEU A 607 -18.81 22.66 -9.06
N SER A 608 -19.51 23.42 -9.90
CA SER A 608 -20.21 22.86 -11.07
C SER A 608 -19.26 22.26 -12.10
N THR A 609 -18.07 22.84 -12.28
CA THR A 609 -17.04 22.44 -13.26
C THR A 609 -15.72 21.99 -12.62
N CYS A 610 -15.73 21.68 -11.32
CA CYS A 610 -14.53 21.25 -10.56
C CYS A 610 -13.33 22.22 -10.70
N ALA A 611 -13.64 23.50 -10.90
CA ALA A 611 -12.70 24.61 -10.92
C ALA A 611 -12.87 25.44 -9.66
N LEU A 612 -11.90 25.37 -8.76
CA LEU A 612 -11.83 26.20 -7.55
C LEU A 612 -11.11 27.50 -7.88
N SER A 613 -11.85 28.60 -7.93
CA SER A 613 -11.29 29.96 -8.07
C SER A 613 -11.09 30.60 -6.71
N GLY A 614 -10.25 31.63 -6.63
CA GLY A 614 -10.01 32.33 -5.37
C GLY A 614 -8.79 31.83 -4.61
N VAL A 615 -7.94 31.01 -5.22
CA VAL A 615 -6.78 30.44 -4.52
C VAL A 615 -5.67 31.49 -4.43
N SER A 616 -5.44 32.01 -3.22
CA SER A 616 -4.39 32.99 -2.91
C SER A 616 -4.11 33.06 -1.41
N SER A 617 -2.94 33.61 -1.05
CA SER A 617 -2.60 34.03 0.32
C SER A 617 -3.68 34.89 0.99
N GLY A 618 -4.24 35.87 0.26
CA GLY A 618 -5.32 36.74 0.75
C GLY A 618 -6.62 36.01 1.11
N ASN A 619 -6.87 34.83 0.55
CA ASN A 619 -7.99 33.96 0.90
C ASN A 619 -7.57 32.82 1.84
N GLY A 620 -6.36 32.90 2.41
CA GLY A 620 -5.85 31.99 3.41
C GLY A 620 -5.32 30.68 2.85
N ALA A 621 -4.77 30.65 1.64
CA ALA A 621 -4.18 29.42 1.08
C ALA A 621 -2.80 29.06 1.69
N ASP A 622 -2.04 30.06 2.18
CA ASP A 622 -0.69 29.86 2.75
C ASP A 622 -0.73 28.94 3.97
N GLY A 623 0.09 27.89 3.93
CA GLY A 623 0.17 26.87 4.97
C GLY A 623 -1.14 26.13 5.21
N LYS A 624 -2.10 26.15 4.27
CA LYS A 624 -3.40 25.46 4.39
C LYS A 624 -3.56 24.36 3.37
N SER A 625 -4.34 23.35 3.77
CA SER A 625 -4.80 22.28 2.89
C SER A 625 -6.21 22.58 2.38
N GLU A 626 -6.45 22.24 1.12
CA GLU A 626 -7.73 22.34 0.44
C GLU A 626 -8.01 21.08 -0.34
N THR A 627 -9.24 20.56 -0.22
CA THR A 627 -9.63 19.29 -0.81
C THR A 627 -10.76 19.49 -1.79
N ILE A 628 -10.56 19.11 -3.06
CA ILE A 628 -11.63 18.98 -4.04
C ILE A 628 -12.03 17.51 -4.15
N SER A 629 -13.25 17.21 -3.74
CA SER A 629 -13.89 15.90 -3.93
C SER A 629 -14.59 15.86 -5.28
N VAL A 630 -14.21 14.89 -6.12
CA VAL A 630 -14.69 14.68 -7.49
C VAL A 630 -15.53 13.40 -7.53
N PRO A 631 -16.85 13.49 -7.80
CA PRO A 631 -17.67 12.30 -7.95
C PRO A 631 -17.32 11.57 -9.25
N ILE A 632 -17.10 10.25 -9.16
CA ILE A 632 -16.83 9.40 -10.32
C ILE A 632 -18.16 8.79 -10.77
N PRO A 633 -18.61 9.05 -12.01
CA PRO A 633 -19.87 8.50 -12.52
C PRO A 633 -19.92 6.98 -12.43
N SER A 634 -21.10 6.40 -12.20
CA SER A 634 -21.29 4.95 -12.21
C SER A 634 -21.01 4.31 -13.59
N THR A 635 -21.02 5.12 -14.64
CA THR A 635 -20.70 4.73 -16.02
C THR A 635 -19.24 4.96 -16.39
N TYR A 636 -18.39 5.38 -15.45
CA TYR A 636 -17.00 5.77 -15.75
C TYR A 636 -16.22 4.65 -16.45
N THR A 637 -15.64 4.99 -17.60
CA THR A 637 -14.78 4.12 -18.41
C THR A 637 -13.57 4.91 -18.92
N CYS A 638 -12.48 4.20 -19.20
CA CYS A 638 -11.23 4.72 -19.77
C CYS A 638 -10.36 3.54 -20.27
N SER A 639 -9.25 3.83 -20.94
CA SER A 639 -8.35 2.82 -21.52
C SER A 639 -7.39 2.22 -20.49
N TYR A 640 -7.95 1.54 -19.48
CA TYR A 640 -7.21 1.02 -18.31
C TYR A 640 -6.17 -0.07 -18.64
N ALA A 641 -6.27 -0.73 -19.79
CA ALA A 641 -5.28 -1.71 -20.24
C ALA A 641 -3.95 -1.04 -20.66
N SER A 642 -3.98 0.26 -20.97
CA SER A 642 -2.75 1.02 -21.20
C SER A 642 -2.27 1.67 -19.91
N ALA A 643 -0.97 1.60 -19.64
CA ALA A 643 -0.34 2.30 -18.51
C ALA A 643 -0.56 3.83 -18.57
N GLY A 644 -0.69 4.38 -19.78
CA GLY A 644 -0.94 5.79 -20.02
C GLY A 644 -2.42 6.22 -19.95
N GLY A 645 -3.37 5.28 -19.88
CA GLY A 645 -4.80 5.61 -19.82
C GLY A 645 -5.29 5.91 -18.39
N CYS A 646 -6.46 6.55 -18.29
CA CYS A 646 -7.16 6.81 -17.03
C CYS A 646 -6.50 7.82 -16.07
N TRP A 647 -5.66 8.72 -16.58
CA TRP A 647 -4.98 9.73 -15.77
C TRP A 647 -5.78 11.03 -15.68
N PHE A 648 -6.21 11.37 -14.46
CA PHE A 648 -6.73 12.70 -14.18
C PHE A 648 -5.57 13.69 -14.16
N GLN A 649 -5.81 14.89 -14.66
CA GLN A 649 -4.84 15.98 -14.63
C GLN A 649 -5.36 17.12 -13.75
N VAL A 650 -4.45 17.96 -13.30
CA VAL A 650 -4.81 19.23 -12.68
C VAL A 650 -4.25 20.37 -13.52
N LYS A 651 -5.08 21.38 -13.75
CA LYS A 651 -4.69 22.62 -14.38
C LYS A 651 -4.75 23.73 -13.35
N ILE A 652 -3.63 24.42 -13.19
CA ILE A 652 -3.49 25.57 -12.32
C ILE A 652 -3.36 26.80 -13.22
N ASN A 653 -4.07 27.87 -12.91
CA ASN A 653 -4.04 29.11 -13.65
C ASN A 653 -3.91 30.31 -12.71
N PHE A 654 -2.88 31.13 -12.91
CA PHE A 654 -2.66 32.40 -12.21
C PHE A 654 -2.58 33.52 -13.25
N PRO A 655 -3.67 34.32 -13.43
CA PRO A 655 -3.80 35.24 -14.57
C PRO A 655 -2.72 36.32 -14.66
N SER A 656 -2.09 36.70 -13.55
CA SER A 656 -1.15 37.82 -13.49
C SER A 656 0.33 37.44 -13.57
N GLY A 657 0.72 36.20 -13.89
CA GLY A 657 2.15 35.87 -13.95
C GLY A 657 2.51 34.39 -13.93
N THR A 658 3.69 34.08 -13.39
CA THR A 658 4.30 32.74 -13.32
C THR A 658 3.61 31.84 -12.30
N VAL A 659 3.54 30.53 -12.57
CA VAL A 659 3.13 29.52 -11.57
C VAL A 659 4.39 28.97 -10.92
N THR A 660 4.82 29.64 -9.85
CA THR A 660 6.00 29.29 -9.05
C THR A 660 5.62 29.16 -7.60
N ASP A 661 5.50 27.93 -7.11
CA ASP A 661 5.15 27.66 -5.72
C ASP A 661 5.62 26.25 -5.32
N THR A 662 5.94 26.07 -4.05
CA THR A 662 6.24 24.74 -3.49
C THR A 662 4.97 24.21 -2.84
N THR A 663 4.50 23.05 -3.27
CA THR A 663 3.19 22.54 -2.86
C THR A 663 3.26 21.04 -2.62
N THR A 664 2.43 20.56 -1.68
CA THR A 664 2.25 19.12 -1.46
C THR A 664 0.89 18.66 -1.95
N TRP A 665 0.88 17.63 -2.80
CA TRP A 665 -0.34 17.07 -3.39
C TRP A 665 -0.60 15.67 -2.85
N THR A 666 -1.86 15.35 -2.57
CA THR A 666 -2.31 13.99 -2.24
C THR A 666 -3.60 13.69 -2.98
N ALA A 667 -3.81 12.41 -3.31
CA ALA A 667 -5.04 11.98 -3.94
C ALA A 667 -5.43 10.58 -3.44
N ASN A 668 -6.71 10.38 -3.16
CA ASN A 668 -7.26 9.10 -2.73
C ASN A 668 -8.65 8.86 -3.33
N ILE A 669 -9.04 7.59 -3.41
CA ILE A 669 -10.39 7.18 -3.82
C ILE A 669 -11.14 6.79 -2.55
N SER A 670 -12.19 7.52 -2.23
CA SER A 670 -13.07 7.28 -1.10
C SER A 670 -14.36 6.59 -1.54
N GLY A 671 -14.67 5.45 -0.92
CA GLY A 671 -15.87 4.67 -1.17
C GLY A 671 -15.86 3.38 -0.34
N GLN A 672 -17.03 2.85 0.01
CA GLN A 672 -17.09 1.62 0.80
C GLN A 672 -16.53 0.44 0.00
N PRO A 673 -15.61 -0.37 0.56
CA PRO A 673 -15.23 -1.63 -0.04
C PRO A 673 -16.44 -2.56 -0.05
N VAL A 674 -16.81 -3.09 -1.21
CA VAL A 674 -17.94 -4.03 -1.34
C VAL A 674 -17.39 -5.45 -1.25
N ARG A 675 -17.68 -6.15 -0.14
CA ARG A 675 -17.52 -7.61 -0.05
C ARG A 675 -18.85 -8.25 -0.47
N LEU A 676 -18.88 -8.91 -1.62
CA LEU A 676 -20.01 -9.75 -2.02
C LEU A 676 -19.65 -11.21 -1.72
N ILE A 677 -20.37 -11.81 -0.78
CA ILE A 677 -20.37 -13.26 -0.56
C ILE A 677 -21.52 -13.82 -1.41
N GLN A 678 -21.23 -14.78 -2.28
CA GLN A 678 -22.24 -15.50 -3.08
C GLN A 678 -22.22 -16.99 -2.80
#